data_AF-A0AAI9G217-F1
#
_entry.id   AF-A0AAI9G217-F1
#
_cell.length_a   1.000
_cell.length_b   1.000
_cell.length_c   1.000
_cell.angle_alpha   90.00
_cell.angle_beta   90.00
_cell.angle_gamma   90.00
#
_symmetry.space_group_name_H-M   'P 1'
#
loop_
_entity.id
_entity.type
_entity.pdbx_description
1 polymer ?
#
loop_
_entity_poly.entity_id
_entity_poly.type
_entity_poly.pdbx_seq_one_letter_code
_entity_poly.pdbx_strand_id
1 'polypeptide(L)'
;MALRTTFAGLLLALAVGHAAAADLPWSLPADASPAQVDAALLALGKGVLKSPGLTDAQRGHALLAMGQTAEARQSVQRVRASLASDGNTAAMQRWLPMLLLATAGERDKAAYARAFHGTFAALDDVAAVQAEAALSAEPARVRAQLEQAIAAQAGTATVSEAVALELLRLRAVLRAQTLAAAMTPALVAAEEQRRFVIDDTLRIPAGGDVVLSAQLARPRAATAPLPAAMLFTIYTDPPKNRQKMLLAAAHGYAGIVVDARGKGQGTGTIAPYEHDGEDANAAIDWISHQPWNDGRVAMYGGSYEGFTAWAAARHHHPALKTIVPYVAAIPGQGLPMENNVFLSANYGWAFYVANGPMLDNDTYDQDERWSQLPRRWYASGRPYRQIDQVDGTPNPWLQRWLDHPAYDAYWQSMVPYGDQFDDIHIPVLTITGYYDDGQISALQYFKEHLRHRPDADHALLIGPYDHRGAQSALKPMELRDYAVDPAAQFDTPAVTFQWLDHVLRGAPRPSLVPDRVNYQLMGANTWGHAATLEAAAGAHRRYHLSADQASSDGYHRLLEQSPAPGQLRQTVDLADRNEMRHGYYPFPIVAAQDEADTALAFVSEPFIAPMDLVGSFSGDLKLRLNKRDFDFTVTLYELMADGRRMQLSYYMGRASHVRDPSTRQLLQPGQWTHLPFDRTRMVARRLAAGSRLLVKVDVLKDAMHQVNHGTGRDVSDESAADAGAPLQVDWHSDSVLTIPLQAVAPTG
;
A
#
# COMPACT_ATOMS: atom_id res chain seq x y z
N MET A 1 -5.17 10.32 15.05
CA MET A 1 -4.40 9.52 16.03
C MET A 1 -3.29 8.68 15.38
N ALA A 2 -2.69 9.17 14.27
CA ALA A 2 -1.70 8.46 13.45
C ALA A 2 -0.23 8.86 13.72
N LEU A 3 0.03 9.75 14.70
CA LEU A 3 1.36 10.34 14.93
C LEU A 3 2.18 9.73 16.08
N ARG A 4 1.71 8.66 16.75
CA ARG A 4 2.48 8.06 17.86
C ARG A 4 3.35 6.86 17.46
N THR A 5 3.28 6.35 16.23
CA THR A 5 3.85 5.03 15.89
C THR A 5 4.90 5.01 14.79
N THR A 6 5.42 6.14 14.32
CA THR A 6 6.63 6.13 13.46
C THR A 6 7.94 5.99 14.24
N PHE A 7 7.95 6.24 15.56
CA PHE A 7 9.15 6.11 16.39
C PHE A 7 9.25 4.78 17.15
N ALA A 8 8.13 4.19 17.58
CA ALA A 8 8.14 2.95 18.36
C ALA A 8 8.53 1.73 17.52
N GLY A 9 8.09 1.65 16.25
CA GLY A 9 8.39 0.51 15.37
C GLY A 9 9.85 0.46 14.92
N LEU A 10 10.51 1.60 14.72
CA LEU A 10 11.94 1.59 14.36
C LEU A 10 12.85 1.17 15.53
N LEU A 11 12.39 1.34 16.78
CA LEU A 11 13.13 0.95 17.98
C LEU A 11 12.97 -0.53 18.33
N LEU A 12 11.87 -1.19 17.93
CA LEU A 12 11.69 -2.63 18.16
C LEU A 12 12.34 -3.53 17.10
N ALA A 13 12.53 -3.06 15.87
CA ALA A 13 13.16 -3.83 14.79
C ALA A 13 14.67 -4.08 14.95
N LEU A 14 15.32 -3.56 15.99
CA LEU A 14 16.73 -3.83 16.32
C LEU A 14 16.92 -4.89 17.43
N ALA A 15 15.84 -5.46 17.97
CA ALA A 15 15.91 -6.45 19.04
C ALA A 15 15.89 -7.90 18.50
N VAL A 16 16.89 -8.26 17.68
CA VAL A 16 17.23 -9.68 17.47
C VAL A 16 18.68 -9.89 17.90
N GLY A 17 18.82 -10.48 19.09
CA GLY A 17 20.04 -11.17 19.53
C GLY A 17 21.32 -10.34 19.64
N HIS A 18 21.30 -9.23 20.37
CA HIS A 18 22.54 -8.64 20.88
C HIS A 18 22.47 -8.55 22.41
N ALA A 19 23.52 -9.01 23.08
CA ALA A 19 23.71 -8.85 24.52
C ALA A 19 23.45 -7.40 24.92
N ALA A 20 22.81 -7.18 26.07
CA ALA A 20 22.44 -5.86 26.58
C ALA A 20 23.58 -4.84 26.37
N ALA A 21 23.42 -4.00 25.35
CA ALA A 21 24.38 -2.96 25.02
C ALA A 21 24.43 -1.94 26.14
N ALA A 22 25.62 -1.41 26.44
CA ALA A 22 25.79 -0.42 27.49
C ALA A 22 25.06 0.88 27.14
N ASP A 23 24.25 1.38 28.07
CA ASP A 23 23.66 2.71 28.00
C ASP A 23 24.75 3.78 27.82
N LEU A 24 24.56 4.66 26.83
CA LEU A 24 25.50 5.70 26.48
C LEU A 24 25.14 7.01 27.18
N PRO A 25 26.10 7.74 27.77
CA PRO A 25 25.84 9.02 28.40
C PRO A 25 25.16 10.01 27.46
N TRP A 26 24.08 10.62 27.94
CA TRP A 26 23.30 11.61 27.20
C TRP A 26 22.85 12.71 28.16
N SER A 27 23.05 13.97 27.80
CA SER A 27 22.57 15.08 28.61
C SER A 27 22.34 16.27 27.70
N LEU A 28 21.08 16.71 27.63
CA LEU A 28 20.65 17.83 26.81
C LEU A 28 19.63 18.66 27.61
N PRO A 29 19.93 19.95 27.90
CA PRO A 29 18.96 20.86 28.51
C PRO A 29 17.68 20.99 27.65
N ALA A 30 16.55 21.27 28.29
CA ALA A 30 15.28 21.44 27.58
C ALA A 30 15.29 22.65 26.61
N ASP A 31 16.13 23.64 26.87
CA ASP A 31 16.37 24.85 26.08
C ASP A 31 17.72 24.81 25.33
N ALA A 32 18.24 23.61 25.06
CA ALA A 32 19.54 23.45 24.42
C ALA A 32 19.64 24.20 23.08
N SER A 33 20.65 25.04 22.96
CA SER A 33 21.02 25.68 21.71
C SER A 33 21.47 24.66 20.65
N PRO A 34 21.40 25.00 19.35
CA PRO A 34 21.92 24.12 18.28
C PRO A 34 23.36 23.67 18.50
N ALA A 35 24.21 24.50 19.10
CA ALA A 35 25.60 24.14 19.42
C ALA A 35 25.69 23.07 20.52
N GLN A 36 24.83 23.12 21.53
CA GLN A 36 24.76 22.10 22.58
C GLN A 36 24.24 20.77 22.03
N VAL A 37 23.23 20.82 21.16
CA VAL A 37 22.74 19.62 20.42
C VAL A 37 23.87 18.99 19.61
N ASP A 38 24.62 19.80 18.86
CA ASP A 38 25.73 19.34 18.04
C ASP A 38 26.84 18.67 18.90
N ALA A 39 27.19 19.31 20.01
CA ALA A 39 28.17 18.78 20.97
C ALA A 39 27.71 17.45 21.61
N ALA A 40 26.44 17.33 21.98
CA ALA A 40 25.87 16.09 22.53
C ALA A 40 25.93 14.95 21.50
N LEU A 41 25.54 15.20 20.25
CA LEU A 41 25.62 14.21 19.18
C LEU A 41 27.07 13.83 18.84
N LEU A 42 28.03 14.76 18.95
CA LEU A 42 29.46 14.45 18.82
C LEU A 42 29.97 13.54 19.94
N ALA A 43 29.59 13.81 21.18
CA ALA A 43 29.94 12.97 22.33
C ALA A 43 29.35 11.56 22.18
N LEU A 44 28.10 11.47 21.73
CA LEU A 44 27.41 10.22 21.48
C LEU A 44 28.12 9.38 20.41
N GLY A 45 28.53 10.00 19.30
CA GLY A 45 29.31 9.34 18.25
C GLY A 45 30.64 8.75 18.74
N LYS A 46 31.37 9.48 19.59
CA LYS A 46 32.60 8.98 20.23
C LYS A 46 32.34 7.79 21.15
N GLY A 47 31.18 7.74 21.79
CA GLY A 47 30.73 6.61 22.61
C GLY A 47 30.46 5.39 21.75
N VAL A 48 29.58 5.53 20.75
CA VAL A 48 29.18 4.47 19.82
C VAL A 48 30.39 3.85 19.11
N LEU A 49 31.37 4.64 18.66
CA LEU A 49 32.54 4.09 17.95
C LEU A 49 33.41 3.14 18.77
N LYS A 50 33.24 3.12 20.11
CA LYS A 50 33.90 2.18 21.02
C LYS A 50 33.14 0.86 21.16
N SER A 51 31.88 0.80 20.74
CA SER A 51 31.08 -0.41 20.81
C SER A 51 31.69 -1.51 19.92
N PRO A 52 31.88 -2.73 20.47
CA PRO A 52 32.27 -3.87 19.64
C PRO A 52 31.12 -4.25 18.69
N GLY A 53 31.45 -4.75 17.50
CA GLY A 53 30.45 -5.32 16.60
C GLY A 53 29.66 -4.34 15.72
N LEU A 54 30.02 -3.05 15.67
CA LEU A 54 29.40 -2.12 14.72
C LEU A 54 29.53 -2.62 13.28
N THR A 55 28.40 -2.68 12.58
CA THR A 55 28.35 -2.86 11.13
C THR A 55 29.03 -1.68 10.42
N ASP A 56 29.46 -1.88 9.17
CA ASP A 56 30.01 -0.80 8.35
C ASP A 56 29.03 0.36 8.18
N ALA A 57 27.72 0.08 8.11
CA ALA A 57 26.69 1.11 8.03
C ALA A 57 26.65 1.97 9.30
N GLN A 58 26.57 1.33 10.47
CA GLN A 58 26.55 2.03 11.76
C GLN A 58 27.82 2.85 11.99
N ARG A 59 28.99 2.27 11.69
CA ARG A 59 30.29 2.96 11.77
C ARG A 59 30.35 4.15 10.81
N GLY A 60 29.94 3.96 9.55
CA GLY A 60 29.89 5.03 8.55
C GLY A 60 29.01 6.19 8.98
N HIS A 61 27.80 5.91 9.47
CA HIS A 61 26.91 6.94 10.00
C HIS A 61 27.51 7.70 11.19
N ALA A 62 28.09 7.00 12.18
CA ALA A 62 28.70 7.65 13.34
C ALA A 62 29.84 8.60 12.93
N LEU A 63 30.73 8.16 12.03
CA LEU A 63 31.85 8.97 11.53
C LEU A 63 31.35 10.19 10.74
N LEU A 64 30.37 10.01 9.84
CA LEU A 64 29.77 11.12 9.08
C LEU A 64 29.03 12.10 9.99
N ALA A 65 28.28 11.61 10.97
CA ALA A 65 27.62 12.44 11.97
C ALA A 65 28.62 13.30 12.73
N MET A 66 29.82 12.78 12.99
CA MET A 66 30.92 13.50 13.64
C MET A 66 31.77 14.38 12.71
N GLY A 67 31.59 14.27 11.39
CA GLY A 67 32.34 15.05 10.40
C GLY A 67 33.70 14.46 10.05
N GLN A 68 33.96 13.21 10.46
CA GLN A 68 35.15 12.46 10.11
C GLN A 68 34.96 11.82 8.72
N THR A 69 34.80 12.66 7.68
CA THR A 69 34.42 12.24 6.32
C THR A 69 35.43 11.29 5.68
N ALA A 70 36.74 11.54 5.85
CA ALA A 70 37.79 10.70 5.30
C ALA A 70 37.80 9.28 5.90
N GLU A 71 37.60 9.16 7.22
CA GLU A 71 37.51 7.88 7.93
C GLU A 71 36.22 7.14 7.56
N ALA A 72 35.11 7.86 7.35
CA ALA A 72 33.83 7.26 6.99
C ALA A 72 33.82 6.62 5.59
N ARG A 73 34.66 7.11 4.67
CA ARG A 73 34.65 6.73 3.25
C ARG A 73 34.73 5.22 3.04
N GLN A 74 35.64 4.54 3.74
CA GLN A 74 35.85 3.11 3.58
C GLN A 74 34.61 2.31 4.01
N SER A 75 33.98 2.68 5.13
CA SER A 75 32.76 2.05 5.63
C SER A 75 31.60 2.23 4.65
N VAL A 76 31.40 3.46 4.13
CA VAL A 76 30.36 3.74 3.12
C VAL A 76 30.59 2.93 1.84
N GLN A 77 31.83 2.79 1.38
CA GLN A 77 32.17 1.97 0.22
C GLN A 77 31.87 0.48 0.44
N ARG A 78 32.19 -0.06 1.62
CA ARG A 78 31.90 -1.46 1.96
C ARG A 78 30.40 -1.75 2.01
N VAL A 79 29.59 -0.85 2.59
CA VAL A 79 28.13 -0.99 2.58
C VAL A 79 27.60 -1.03 1.15
N ARG A 80 28.05 -0.10 0.30
CA ARG A 80 27.64 -0.07 -1.11
C ARG A 80 28.03 -1.34 -1.85
N ALA A 81 29.24 -1.87 -1.64
CA ALA A 81 29.70 -3.10 -2.25
C ALA A 81 28.88 -4.32 -1.79
N SER A 82 28.49 -4.38 -0.51
CA SER A 82 27.58 -5.42 0.00
C SER A 82 26.23 -5.36 -0.70
N LEU A 83 25.59 -4.18 -0.73
CA LEU A 83 24.29 -4.00 -1.37
C LEU A 83 24.32 -4.35 -2.87
N ALA A 84 25.43 -4.04 -3.57
CA ALA A 84 25.63 -4.44 -4.96
C ALA A 84 25.73 -5.96 -5.11
N SER A 85 26.47 -6.62 -4.21
CA SER A 85 26.65 -8.08 -4.21
C SER A 85 25.33 -8.82 -3.93
N ASP A 86 24.46 -8.21 -3.12
CA ASP A 86 23.12 -8.70 -2.81
C ASP A 86 22.10 -8.39 -3.93
N GLY A 87 22.53 -7.78 -5.04
CA GLY A 87 21.65 -7.37 -6.14
C GLY A 87 20.74 -6.17 -5.84
N ASN A 88 20.92 -5.51 -4.69
CA ASN A 88 20.10 -4.39 -4.24
C ASN A 88 20.67 -3.03 -4.70
N THR A 89 20.72 -2.86 -6.01
CA THR A 89 21.31 -1.66 -6.67
C THR A 89 20.58 -0.37 -6.27
N ALA A 90 19.25 -0.41 -6.16
CA ALA A 90 18.47 0.74 -5.72
C ALA A 90 18.82 1.18 -4.28
N ALA A 91 18.98 0.24 -3.33
CA ALA A 91 19.44 0.57 -1.99
C ALA A 91 20.88 1.10 -2.00
N MET A 92 21.76 0.52 -2.84
CA MET A 92 23.13 1.02 -2.99
C MET A 92 23.17 2.49 -3.37
N GLN A 93 22.32 2.94 -4.30
CA GLN A 93 22.32 4.34 -4.75
C GLN A 93 21.86 5.33 -3.67
N ARG A 94 21.06 4.90 -2.68
CA ARG A 94 20.69 5.76 -1.54
C ARG A 94 21.87 6.17 -0.65
N TRP A 95 22.99 5.45 -0.73
CA TRP A 95 24.24 5.80 -0.05
C TRP A 95 25.08 6.83 -0.82
N LEU A 96 24.66 7.26 -2.01
CA LEU A 96 25.43 8.18 -2.82
C LEU A 96 25.62 9.57 -2.17
N PRO A 97 24.60 10.23 -1.57
CA PRO A 97 24.83 11.50 -0.88
C PRO A 97 25.92 11.39 0.20
N MET A 98 25.93 10.28 0.93
CA MET A 98 26.94 9.99 1.97
C MET A 98 28.31 9.69 1.37
N LEU A 99 28.40 8.99 0.24
CA LEU A 99 29.68 8.79 -0.46
C LEU A 99 30.27 10.12 -0.94
N LEU A 100 29.44 11.00 -1.51
CA LEU A 100 29.89 12.30 -1.99
C LEU A 100 30.37 13.18 -0.83
N LEU A 101 29.63 13.21 0.28
CA LEU A 101 30.07 13.87 1.52
C LEU A 101 31.41 13.28 2.04
N ALA A 102 31.53 11.95 2.09
CA ALA A 102 32.74 11.27 2.54
C ALA A 102 33.97 11.54 1.64
N THR A 103 33.73 11.76 0.34
CA THR A 103 34.79 11.93 -0.67
C THR A 103 35.23 13.39 -0.81
N ALA A 104 34.28 14.33 -0.83
CA ALA A 104 34.54 15.74 -1.09
C ALA A 104 34.69 16.59 0.18
N GLY A 105 34.21 16.10 1.33
CA GLY A 105 34.01 16.96 2.51
C GLY A 105 32.89 17.97 2.29
N GLU A 106 32.77 18.95 3.21
CA GLU A 106 31.59 19.83 3.28
C GLU A 106 31.72 21.16 2.54
N ARG A 107 32.95 21.60 2.21
CA ARG A 107 33.20 23.00 1.83
C ARG A 107 33.84 23.19 0.45
N ASP A 108 34.25 22.11 -0.23
CA ASP A 108 34.91 22.19 -1.52
C ASP A 108 33.95 21.82 -2.67
N LYS A 109 33.37 22.85 -3.31
CA LYS A 109 32.49 22.69 -4.48
C LYS A 109 33.18 21.96 -5.64
N ALA A 110 34.47 22.23 -5.86
CA ALA A 110 35.21 21.64 -6.96
C ALA A 110 35.54 20.16 -6.68
N ALA A 111 35.87 19.81 -5.43
CA ALA A 111 35.99 18.42 -5.02
C ALA A 111 34.65 17.68 -5.11
N TYR A 112 33.54 18.31 -4.74
CA TYR A 112 32.21 17.72 -4.87
C TYR A 112 31.87 17.42 -6.33
N ALA A 113 32.07 18.40 -7.23
CA ALA A 113 31.85 18.20 -8.66
C ALA A 113 32.75 17.10 -9.24
N ARG A 114 34.04 17.04 -8.88
CA ARG A 114 34.94 15.95 -9.29
C ARG A 114 34.47 14.57 -8.79
N ALA A 115 34.03 14.49 -7.53
CA ALA A 115 33.52 13.25 -6.95
C ALA A 115 32.20 12.81 -7.62
N PHE A 116 31.30 13.76 -7.90
CA PHE A 116 30.07 13.54 -8.63
C PHE A 116 30.38 12.99 -10.03
N HIS A 117 31.16 13.71 -10.85
CA HIS A 117 31.47 13.29 -12.21
C HIS A 117 32.20 11.94 -12.25
N GLY A 118 33.17 11.72 -11.35
CA GLY A 118 33.88 10.45 -11.25
C GLY A 118 32.95 9.27 -10.91
N THR A 119 31.91 9.52 -10.11
CA THR A 119 30.91 8.49 -9.78
C THR A 119 29.94 8.26 -10.92
N PHE A 120 29.35 9.32 -11.48
CA PHE A 120 28.32 9.24 -12.52
C PHE A 120 28.85 8.73 -13.87
N ALA A 121 30.13 8.96 -14.18
CA ALA A 121 30.76 8.43 -15.38
C ALA A 121 30.74 6.89 -15.46
N ALA A 122 30.64 6.19 -14.32
CA ALA A 122 30.60 4.74 -14.24
C ALA A 122 29.18 4.15 -14.15
N LEU A 123 28.14 5.00 -14.04
CA LEU A 123 26.76 4.55 -13.89
C LEU A 123 26.09 4.37 -15.25
N ASP A 124 25.36 3.27 -15.42
CA ASP A 124 24.34 3.16 -16.46
C ASP A 124 23.17 4.12 -16.18
N ASP A 125 22.26 4.25 -17.13
CA ASP A 125 21.15 5.22 -17.04
C ASP A 125 20.21 4.93 -15.85
N VAL A 126 19.95 3.65 -15.53
CA VAL A 126 19.04 3.25 -14.45
C VAL A 126 19.67 3.60 -13.10
N ALA A 127 20.92 3.21 -12.91
CA ALA A 127 21.69 3.53 -11.72
C ALA A 127 21.88 5.04 -11.54
N ALA A 128 22.03 5.80 -12.63
CA ALA A 128 22.10 7.26 -12.59
C ALA A 128 20.79 7.89 -12.13
N VAL A 129 19.63 7.52 -12.69
CA VAL A 129 18.33 8.04 -12.26
C VAL A 129 18.01 7.68 -10.80
N GLN A 130 18.36 6.46 -10.36
CA GLN A 130 18.22 6.06 -8.95
C GLN A 130 19.14 6.88 -8.02
N ALA A 131 20.36 7.17 -8.47
CA ALA A 131 21.31 8.04 -7.78
C ALA A 131 20.80 9.48 -7.67
N GLU A 132 20.26 10.03 -8.76
CA GLU A 132 19.66 11.37 -8.81
C GLU A 132 18.51 11.50 -7.82
N ALA A 133 17.63 10.49 -7.74
CA ALA A 133 16.55 10.46 -6.77
C ALA A 133 17.02 10.52 -5.32
N ALA A 134 18.12 9.84 -4.99
CA ALA A 134 18.72 9.90 -3.67
C ALA A 134 19.33 11.28 -3.35
N LEU A 135 19.88 11.96 -4.37
CA LEU A 135 20.51 13.27 -4.24
C LEU A 135 19.49 14.42 -4.16
N SER A 136 18.32 14.24 -4.77
CA SER A 136 17.21 15.20 -4.77
C SER A 136 16.28 15.06 -3.56
N ALA A 137 16.62 14.21 -2.58
CA ALA A 137 15.82 14.02 -1.38
C ALA A 137 15.80 15.27 -0.48
N GLU A 138 14.61 15.76 -0.15
CA GLU A 138 14.40 16.97 0.65
C GLU A 138 14.94 16.85 2.09
N PRO A 139 15.90 17.69 2.52
CA PRO A 139 16.48 17.62 3.86
C PRO A 139 15.49 17.92 5.00
N ALA A 140 14.40 18.66 4.72
CA ALA A 140 13.45 19.11 5.73
C ALA A 140 12.79 17.94 6.50
N ARG A 141 12.52 16.83 5.81
CA ARG A 141 11.89 15.66 6.43
C ARG A 141 12.82 14.99 7.45
N VAL A 142 14.07 14.75 7.08
CA VAL A 142 15.06 14.12 7.98
C VAL A 142 15.42 15.05 9.13
N ARG A 143 15.41 16.37 8.91
CA ARG A 143 15.54 17.38 9.96
C ARG A 143 14.43 17.25 11.00
N ALA A 144 13.17 17.25 10.58
CA ALA A 144 12.03 17.10 11.49
C ALA A 144 12.10 15.77 12.26
N GLN A 145 12.50 14.67 11.60
CA GLN A 145 12.71 13.38 12.26
C GLN A 145 13.81 13.44 13.32
N LEU A 146 14.94 14.08 13.03
CA LEU A 146 16.04 14.25 13.99
C LEU A 146 15.61 15.11 15.19
N GLU A 147 14.93 16.22 14.94
CA GLU A 147 14.43 17.12 15.98
C GLU A 147 13.43 16.39 16.90
N GLN A 148 12.50 15.63 16.32
CA GLN A 148 11.57 14.79 17.07
C GLN A 148 12.29 13.69 17.87
N ALA A 149 13.27 13.01 17.27
CA ALA A 149 14.07 11.97 17.93
C ALA A 149 14.78 12.52 19.18
N ILE A 150 15.39 13.69 19.05
CA ILE A 150 16.11 14.39 20.12
C ILE A 150 15.12 14.81 21.21
N ALA A 151 14.00 15.41 20.83
CA ALA A 151 12.96 15.83 21.77
C ALA A 151 12.41 14.65 22.60
N ALA A 152 12.29 13.47 21.99
CA ALA A 152 11.88 12.26 22.69
C ALA A 152 12.86 11.79 23.79
N GLN A 153 14.12 12.25 23.76
CA GLN A 153 15.13 11.93 24.77
C GLN A 153 15.34 13.06 25.80
N ALA A 154 14.49 14.09 25.80
CA ALA A 154 14.63 15.22 26.72
C ALA A 154 14.54 14.76 28.18
N GLY A 155 15.48 15.21 29.02
CA GLY A 155 15.53 14.88 30.45
C GLY A 155 16.11 13.51 30.81
N THR A 156 16.53 12.71 29.82
CA THR A 156 17.24 11.44 30.07
C THR A 156 18.73 11.69 30.34
N ALA A 157 19.35 10.86 31.20
CA ALA A 157 20.78 10.92 31.50
C ALA A 157 21.64 9.96 30.65
N THR A 158 20.97 8.99 30.01
CA THR A 158 21.55 8.00 29.11
C THR A 158 20.57 7.70 27.99
N VAL A 159 21.09 7.22 26.86
CA VAL A 159 20.28 6.61 25.79
C VAL A 159 20.79 5.20 25.49
N SER A 160 19.89 4.33 25.04
CA SER A 160 20.30 2.99 24.57
C SER A 160 21.14 3.10 23.30
N GLU A 161 21.96 2.08 23.02
CA GLU A 161 22.77 2.04 21.80
C GLU A 161 21.92 2.14 20.52
N ALA A 162 20.73 1.51 20.49
CA ALA A 162 19.81 1.59 19.36
C ALA A 162 19.34 3.04 19.09
N VAL A 163 18.96 3.78 20.14
CA VAL A 163 18.60 5.19 20.04
C VAL A 163 19.79 6.03 19.58
N ALA A 164 20.98 5.75 20.12
CA ALA A 164 22.19 6.48 19.76
C ALA A 164 22.55 6.31 18.27
N LEU A 165 22.48 5.07 17.77
CA LEU A 165 22.71 4.76 16.37
C LEU A 165 21.72 5.46 15.44
N GLU A 166 20.45 5.54 15.84
CA GLU A 166 19.41 6.21 15.04
C GLU A 166 19.62 7.74 15.00
N LEU A 167 19.94 8.37 16.14
CA LEU A 167 20.27 9.80 16.19
C LEU A 167 21.48 10.14 15.29
N LEU A 168 22.53 9.31 15.32
CA LEU A 168 23.71 9.48 14.48
C LEU A 168 23.40 9.24 13.00
N ARG A 169 22.58 8.23 12.69
CA ARG A 169 22.11 7.98 11.32
C ARG A 169 21.36 9.19 10.77
N LEU A 170 20.37 9.70 11.49
CA LEU A 170 19.57 10.86 11.08
C LEU A 170 20.45 12.10 10.88
N ARG A 171 21.41 12.36 11.78
CA ARG A 171 22.36 13.48 11.61
C ARG A 171 23.27 13.29 10.39
N ALA A 172 23.81 12.09 10.16
CA ALA A 172 24.64 11.80 9.00
C ALA A 172 23.89 11.99 7.67
N VAL A 173 22.66 11.48 7.60
CA VAL A 173 21.78 11.64 6.43
C VAL A 173 21.42 13.10 6.22
N LEU A 174 21.06 13.84 7.27
CA LEU A 174 20.75 15.26 7.20
C LEU A 174 21.93 16.07 6.65
N ARG A 175 23.16 15.80 7.12
CA ARG A 175 24.38 16.46 6.59
C ARG A 175 24.59 16.16 5.11
N ALA A 176 24.48 14.89 4.73
CA ALA A 176 24.66 14.46 3.35
C ALA A 176 23.61 15.08 2.40
N GLN A 177 22.33 15.07 2.79
CA GLN A 177 21.24 15.66 2.02
C GLN A 177 21.34 17.18 1.95
N THR A 178 21.71 17.85 3.04
CA THR A 178 21.92 19.31 3.05
C THR A 178 23.02 19.71 2.08
N LEU A 179 24.14 18.97 2.06
CA LEU A 179 25.21 19.21 1.09
C LEU A 179 24.75 18.93 -0.34
N ALA A 180 24.03 17.82 -0.56
CA ALA A 180 23.53 17.45 -1.88
C ALA A 180 22.56 18.51 -2.43
N ALA A 181 21.60 18.97 -1.63
CA ALA A 181 20.66 20.02 -2.02
C ALA A 181 21.37 21.33 -2.44
N ALA A 182 22.51 21.65 -1.82
CA ALA A 182 23.28 22.84 -2.14
C ALA A 182 24.18 22.71 -3.39
N MET A 183 24.67 21.50 -3.70
CA MET A 183 25.76 21.30 -4.67
C MET A 183 25.35 20.56 -5.94
N THR A 184 24.28 19.76 -5.88
CA THR A 184 23.94 18.77 -6.91
C THR A 184 22.99 19.27 -8.01
N PRO A 185 22.05 20.21 -7.79
CA PRO A 185 21.00 20.50 -8.79
C PRO A 185 21.50 20.77 -10.21
N ALA A 186 22.53 21.62 -10.36
CA ALA A 186 23.10 21.93 -11.66
C ALA A 186 23.87 20.75 -12.28
N LEU A 187 24.49 19.90 -11.44
CA LEU A 187 25.23 18.71 -11.88
C LEU A 187 24.27 17.63 -12.39
N VAL A 188 23.16 17.41 -11.68
CA VAL A 188 22.08 16.50 -12.10
C VAL A 188 21.44 16.99 -13.39
N ALA A 189 21.09 18.27 -13.48
CA ALA A 189 20.49 18.81 -14.71
C ALA A 189 21.41 18.62 -15.94
N ALA A 190 22.73 18.82 -15.79
CA ALA A 190 23.69 18.57 -16.85
C ALA A 190 23.80 17.07 -17.21
N GLU A 191 23.71 16.18 -16.23
CA GLU A 191 23.74 14.74 -16.43
C GLU A 191 22.47 14.20 -17.11
N GLU A 192 21.29 14.66 -16.66
CA GLU A 192 20.01 14.37 -17.30
C GLU A 192 20.03 14.82 -18.77
N GLN A 193 20.50 16.04 -19.04
CA GLN A 193 20.65 16.53 -20.42
C GLN A 193 21.64 15.69 -21.21
N ARG A 194 22.72 15.19 -20.60
CA ARG A 194 23.68 14.31 -21.29
C ARG A 194 23.05 12.97 -21.67
N ARG A 195 22.20 12.41 -20.82
CA ARG A 195 21.61 11.07 -20.99
C ARG A 195 20.30 11.05 -21.77
N PHE A 196 19.48 12.10 -21.66
CA PHE A 196 18.12 12.11 -22.15
C PHE A 196 17.78 13.34 -22.99
N VAL A 197 16.85 13.15 -23.93
CA VAL A 197 16.10 14.23 -24.57
C VAL A 197 14.77 14.36 -23.83
N ILE A 198 14.53 15.52 -23.23
CA ILE A 198 13.39 15.78 -22.34
C ILE A 198 12.51 16.89 -22.93
N ASP A 199 11.20 16.68 -22.91
CA ASP A 199 10.17 17.65 -23.28
C ASP A 199 9.10 17.68 -22.19
N ASP A 200 9.05 18.77 -21.43
CA ASP A 200 8.08 19.03 -20.36
C ASP A 200 6.91 19.92 -20.81
N THR A 201 6.86 20.24 -22.11
CA THR A 201 5.89 21.15 -22.72
C THR A 201 4.85 20.45 -23.58
N LEU A 202 4.85 19.12 -23.60
CA LEU A 202 4.01 18.33 -24.50
C LEU A 202 2.53 18.54 -24.22
N ARG A 203 1.75 18.66 -25.30
CA ARG A 203 0.30 18.86 -25.28
C ARG A 203 -0.35 17.86 -26.22
N ILE A 204 -1.30 17.10 -25.67
CA ILE A 204 -1.97 16.00 -26.36
C ILE A 204 -3.46 16.33 -26.51
N PRO A 205 -3.96 16.53 -27.73
CA PRO A 205 -5.40 16.68 -27.95
C PRO A 205 -6.14 15.40 -27.57
N ALA A 206 -7.18 15.49 -26.75
CA ALA A 206 -8.00 14.34 -26.32
C ALA A 206 -9.47 14.41 -26.81
N GLY A 207 -9.75 15.29 -27.77
CA GLY A 207 -11.08 15.50 -28.34
C GLY A 207 -11.82 16.70 -27.74
N GLY A 208 -12.72 17.29 -28.54
CA GLY A 208 -13.36 18.57 -28.20
C GLY A 208 -12.31 19.66 -27.95
N ASP A 209 -12.48 20.40 -26.85
CA ASP A 209 -11.55 21.45 -26.39
C ASP A 209 -10.57 20.95 -25.31
N VAL A 210 -10.47 19.62 -25.11
CA VAL A 210 -9.62 19.01 -24.09
C VAL A 210 -8.21 18.77 -24.63
N VAL A 211 -7.24 19.31 -23.90
CA VAL A 211 -5.81 19.13 -24.12
C VAL A 211 -5.19 18.61 -22.84
N LEU A 212 -4.54 17.46 -22.89
CA LEU A 212 -3.78 16.89 -21.78
C LEU A 212 -2.35 17.46 -21.79
N SER A 213 -1.79 17.72 -20.62
CA SER A 213 -0.35 17.97 -20.50
C SER A 213 0.42 16.68 -20.30
N ALA A 214 1.62 16.60 -20.85
CA ALA A 214 2.48 15.47 -20.65
C ALA A 214 3.95 15.90 -20.57
N GLN A 215 4.75 15.03 -19.93
CA GLN A 215 6.21 15.12 -19.94
C GLN A 215 6.77 13.85 -20.60
N LEU A 216 7.76 14.02 -21.47
CA LEU A 216 8.41 12.95 -22.23
C LEU A 216 9.92 12.98 -22.01
N ALA A 217 10.51 11.82 -21.74
CA ALA A 217 11.95 11.61 -21.82
C ALA A 217 12.27 10.41 -22.71
N ARG A 218 13.35 10.55 -23.48
CA ARG A 218 13.88 9.48 -24.33
C ARG A 218 15.38 9.37 -24.11
N PRO A 219 15.97 8.16 -24.15
CA PRO A 219 17.42 8.00 -24.21
C PRO A 219 18.00 8.84 -25.34
N ARG A 220 19.00 9.66 -25.05
CA ARG A 220 19.68 10.47 -26.06
C ARG A 220 20.42 9.60 -27.08
N ALA A 221 20.87 8.42 -26.65
CA ALA A 221 21.53 7.45 -27.52
C ALA A 221 20.56 6.72 -28.48
N ALA A 222 19.25 6.88 -28.33
CA ALA A 222 18.28 6.20 -29.19
C ALA A 222 18.32 6.76 -30.62
N THR A 223 18.54 5.88 -31.59
CA THR A 223 18.60 6.21 -33.03
C THR A 223 17.39 5.72 -33.82
N ALA A 224 16.51 4.93 -33.21
CA ALA A 224 15.28 4.40 -33.78
C ALA A 224 14.08 4.77 -32.90
N PRO A 225 12.85 4.76 -33.45
CA PRO A 225 11.63 4.89 -32.66
C PRO A 225 11.55 3.82 -31.57
N LEU A 226 11.01 4.20 -30.40
CA LEU A 226 10.96 3.37 -29.20
C LEU A 226 9.53 3.00 -28.83
N PRO A 227 9.29 1.84 -28.18
CA PRO A 227 8.02 1.65 -27.50
C PRO A 227 7.90 2.66 -26.35
N ALA A 228 6.67 3.10 -26.07
CA ALA A 228 6.39 4.03 -24.98
C ALA A 228 6.01 3.28 -23.70
N ALA A 229 6.49 3.78 -22.56
CA ALA A 229 6.03 3.36 -21.24
C ALA A 229 5.32 4.54 -20.60
N MET A 230 3.99 4.45 -20.52
CA MET A 230 3.09 5.53 -20.13
C MET A 230 2.57 5.37 -18.71
N LEU A 231 2.63 6.45 -17.95
CA LEU A 231 1.84 6.66 -16.75
C LEU A 231 0.74 7.69 -17.07
N PHE A 232 -0.52 7.34 -16.83
CA PHE A 232 -1.62 8.29 -16.91
C PHE A 232 -2.13 8.57 -15.50
N THR A 233 -2.00 9.81 -15.03
CA THR A 233 -2.08 10.11 -13.60
C THR A 233 -2.88 11.37 -13.29
N ILE A 234 -3.69 11.30 -12.24
CA ILE A 234 -4.27 12.49 -11.59
C ILE A 234 -3.29 13.08 -10.56
N TYR A 235 -2.21 12.36 -10.23
CA TYR A 235 -1.24 12.77 -9.23
C TYR A 235 -0.16 13.67 -9.82
N THR A 236 -0.56 14.88 -10.22
CA THR A 236 0.37 15.85 -10.80
C THR A 236 1.28 16.45 -9.72
N ASP A 237 2.47 15.86 -9.62
CA ASP A 237 3.60 16.25 -8.77
C ASP A 237 4.85 16.29 -9.66
N PRO A 238 5.29 17.48 -10.14
CA PRO A 238 6.34 17.56 -11.17
C PRO A 238 7.66 16.87 -10.80
N PRO A 239 8.21 17.00 -9.56
CA PRO A 239 9.40 16.25 -9.17
C PRO A 239 9.22 14.73 -9.24
N LYS A 240 8.13 14.18 -8.69
CA LYS A 240 7.89 12.73 -8.72
C LYS A 240 7.62 12.22 -10.15
N ASN A 241 6.84 12.97 -10.92
CA ASN A 241 6.49 12.62 -12.30
C ASN A 241 7.73 12.64 -13.19
N ARG A 242 8.62 13.63 -13.02
CA ARG A 242 9.92 13.66 -13.71
C ARG A 242 10.75 12.41 -13.41
N GLN A 243 10.83 12.00 -12.14
CA GLN A 243 11.60 10.82 -11.75
C GLN A 243 11.02 9.54 -12.40
N LYS A 244 9.69 9.36 -12.39
CA LYS A 244 9.05 8.20 -13.03
C LYS A 244 9.28 8.18 -14.54
N MET A 245 9.16 9.34 -15.20
CA MET A 245 9.44 9.53 -16.62
C MET A 245 10.89 9.16 -16.98
N LEU A 246 11.86 9.69 -16.23
CA LEU A 246 13.29 9.43 -16.46
C LEU A 246 13.64 7.96 -16.20
N LEU A 247 13.01 7.32 -15.20
CA LEU A 247 13.24 5.90 -14.94
C LEU A 247 12.81 5.04 -16.13
N ALA A 248 11.64 5.31 -16.73
CA ALA A 248 11.23 4.63 -17.95
C ALA A 248 12.20 4.87 -19.12
N ALA A 249 12.66 6.12 -19.28
CA ALA A 249 13.67 6.44 -20.29
C ALA A 249 14.99 5.70 -20.05
N ALA A 250 15.42 5.57 -18.79
CA ALA A 250 16.62 4.83 -18.42
C ALA A 250 16.55 3.33 -18.75
N HIS A 251 15.35 2.75 -18.76
CA HIS A 251 15.11 1.38 -19.25
C HIS A 251 14.97 1.29 -20.79
N GLY A 252 15.27 2.37 -21.52
CA GLY A 252 15.29 2.41 -22.98
C GLY A 252 13.93 2.66 -23.63
N TYR A 253 12.92 3.11 -22.88
CA TYR A 253 11.59 3.42 -23.41
C TYR A 253 11.46 4.91 -23.75
N ALA A 254 10.46 5.27 -24.56
CA ALA A 254 9.92 6.62 -24.50
C ALA A 254 9.10 6.73 -23.21
N GLY A 255 9.73 7.22 -22.14
CA GLY A 255 9.08 7.41 -20.84
C GLY A 255 8.17 8.63 -20.90
N ILE A 256 6.87 8.43 -20.67
CA ILE A 256 5.88 9.51 -20.76
C ILE A 256 4.94 9.49 -19.55
N VAL A 257 4.75 10.65 -18.95
CA VAL A 257 3.75 10.87 -17.90
C VAL A 257 2.71 11.83 -18.44
N VAL A 258 1.46 11.38 -18.53
CA VAL A 258 0.32 12.17 -18.99
C VAL A 258 -0.51 12.55 -17.78
N ASP A 259 -0.71 13.84 -17.59
CA ASP A 259 -1.61 14.37 -16.56
C ASP A 259 -3.06 14.21 -17.04
N ALA A 260 -3.93 13.77 -16.13
CA ALA A 260 -5.37 13.68 -16.40
C ALA A 260 -5.96 15.05 -16.77
N ARG A 261 -7.14 15.06 -17.41
CA ARG A 261 -7.85 16.28 -17.80
C ARG A 261 -7.96 17.30 -16.66
N GLY A 262 -7.72 18.57 -16.97
CA GLY A 262 -7.72 19.68 -16.02
C GLY A 262 -6.54 19.70 -15.05
N LYS A 263 -5.62 18.71 -15.11
CA LYS A 263 -4.40 18.67 -14.33
C LYS A 263 -3.21 19.23 -15.11
N GLY A 264 -2.11 19.49 -14.41
CA GLY A 264 -0.89 19.96 -15.05
C GLY A 264 -1.06 21.33 -15.69
N GLN A 265 -0.77 21.36 -16.99
CA GLN A 265 -1.01 22.51 -17.87
C GLN A 265 -2.10 22.19 -18.91
N GLY A 266 -2.90 21.15 -18.66
CA GLY A 266 -4.02 20.73 -19.49
C GLY A 266 -5.28 21.57 -19.27
N THR A 267 -6.26 21.34 -20.13
CA THR A 267 -7.58 22.00 -20.11
C THR A 267 -8.68 21.04 -19.65
N GLY A 268 -9.90 21.55 -19.48
CA GLY A 268 -11.07 20.79 -19.05
C GLY A 268 -11.28 20.78 -17.54
N THR A 269 -12.39 20.17 -17.11
CA THR A 269 -12.76 20.04 -15.70
C THR A 269 -12.14 18.77 -15.14
N ILE A 270 -11.47 18.88 -13.99
CA ILE A 270 -11.00 17.71 -13.23
C ILE A 270 -12.24 16.92 -12.80
N ALA A 271 -12.33 15.66 -13.21
CA ALA A 271 -13.39 14.76 -12.81
C ALA A 271 -12.78 13.38 -12.54
N PRO A 272 -12.39 13.08 -11.27
CA PRO A 272 -11.72 11.83 -10.95
C PRO A 272 -12.55 10.63 -11.43
N TYR A 273 -11.89 9.72 -12.15
CA TYR A 273 -12.44 8.48 -12.73
C TYR A 273 -13.31 8.63 -13.98
N GLU A 274 -14.07 9.71 -14.13
CA GLU A 274 -15.17 9.78 -15.11
C GLU A 274 -14.75 9.80 -16.58
N HIS A 275 -13.58 10.39 -16.89
CA HIS A 275 -13.12 10.57 -18.28
C HIS A 275 -11.77 9.90 -18.57
N ASP A 276 -11.12 9.33 -17.56
CA ASP A 276 -9.74 8.90 -17.67
C ASP A 276 -9.52 7.77 -18.68
N GLY A 277 -10.49 6.87 -18.87
CA GLY A 277 -10.40 5.82 -19.89
C GLY A 277 -10.34 6.38 -21.32
N GLU A 278 -11.23 7.34 -21.61
CA GLU A 278 -11.30 8.01 -22.92
C GLU A 278 -10.05 8.86 -23.17
N ASP A 279 -9.63 9.63 -22.17
CA ASP A 279 -8.48 10.51 -22.26
C ASP A 279 -7.16 9.71 -22.36
N ALA A 280 -7.04 8.61 -21.61
CA ALA A 280 -5.89 7.71 -21.72
C ALA A 280 -5.85 7.01 -23.09
N ASN A 281 -7.00 6.60 -23.62
CA ASN A 281 -7.09 6.03 -24.96
C ASN A 281 -6.67 7.03 -26.05
N ALA A 282 -7.11 8.30 -25.94
CA ALA A 282 -6.69 9.36 -26.85
C ALA A 282 -5.18 9.65 -26.75
N ALA A 283 -4.61 9.59 -25.54
CA ALA A 283 -3.18 9.71 -25.35
C ALA A 283 -2.40 8.55 -26.00
N ILE A 284 -2.89 7.32 -25.87
CA ILE A 284 -2.29 6.14 -26.54
C ILE A 284 -2.31 6.32 -28.06
N ASP A 285 -3.44 6.74 -28.64
CA ASP A 285 -3.59 7.00 -30.07
C ASP A 285 -2.56 8.04 -30.53
N TRP A 286 -2.52 9.19 -29.86
CA TRP A 286 -1.59 10.26 -30.18
C TRP A 286 -0.13 9.81 -30.08
N ILE A 287 0.25 9.10 -29.00
CA ILE A 287 1.60 8.57 -28.79
C ILE A 287 2.00 7.64 -29.93
N SER A 288 1.09 6.75 -30.35
CA SER A 288 1.37 5.72 -31.36
C SER A 288 1.69 6.28 -32.75
N HIS A 289 1.29 7.53 -33.01
CA HIS A 289 1.54 8.23 -34.27
C HIS A 289 2.77 9.15 -34.25
N GLN A 290 3.47 9.25 -33.11
CA GLN A 290 4.64 10.12 -33.02
C GLN A 290 5.86 9.51 -33.70
N PRO A 291 6.72 10.33 -34.37
CA PRO A 291 7.88 9.82 -35.10
C PRO A 291 8.94 9.17 -34.21
N TRP A 292 8.86 9.39 -32.89
CA TRP A 292 9.75 8.79 -31.90
C TRP A 292 9.19 7.49 -31.30
N ASN A 293 7.94 7.12 -31.59
CA ASN A 293 7.31 5.89 -31.13
C ASN A 293 7.25 4.83 -32.23
N ASP A 294 7.39 3.56 -31.87
CA ASP A 294 7.34 2.44 -32.82
C ASP A 294 5.92 1.84 -32.98
N GLY A 295 4.89 2.57 -32.57
CA GLY A 295 3.48 2.17 -32.59
C GLY A 295 3.04 1.34 -31.37
N ARG A 296 3.92 1.12 -30.38
CA ARG A 296 3.62 0.31 -29.19
C ARG A 296 3.66 1.15 -27.92
N VAL A 297 2.67 0.93 -27.05
CA VAL A 297 2.52 1.57 -25.76
C VAL A 297 2.27 0.51 -24.69
N ALA A 298 2.95 0.63 -23.56
CA ALA A 298 2.61 -0.08 -22.33
C ALA A 298 2.18 0.93 -21.27
N MET A 299 1.25 0.53 -20.40
CA MET A 299 0.89 1.32 -19.22
C MET A 299 1.32 0.59 -17.95
N TYR A 300 1.69 1.35 -16.93
CA TYR A 300 2.03 0.82 -15.61
C TYR A 300 1.74 1.88 -14.56
N GLY A 301 1.73 1.50 -13.29
CA GLY A 301 1.57 2.44 -12.18
C GLY A 301 0.59 1.94 -11.13
N GLY A 302 0.55 2.65 -10.01
CA GLY A 302 -0.19 2.22 -8.84
C GLY A 302 -1.44 3.04 -8.53
N SER A 303 -2.38 2.43 -7.81
CA SER A 303 -3.57 3.08 -7.27
C SER A 303 -4.44 3.67 -8.39
N TYR A 304 -4.53 4.99 -8.52
CA TYR A 304 -5.19 5.65 -9.65
C TYR A 304 -4.52 5.31 -10.99
N GLU A 305 -3.19 5.24 -11.06
CA GLU A 305 -2.48 4.87 -12.31
C GLU A 305 -2.74 3.41 -12.70
N GLY A 306 -3.02 2.55 -11.71
CA GLY A 306 -3.45 1.17 -11.94
C GLY A 306 -4.91 1.09 -12.43
N PHE A 307 -5.79 1.94 -11.90
CA PHE A 307 -7.15 2.14 -12.40
C PHE A 307 -7.14 2.60 -13.86
N THR A 308 -6.38 3.64 -14.19
CA THR A 308 -6.38 4.24 -15.54
C THR A 308 -5.86 3.27 -16.59
N ALA A 309 -4.95 2.36 -16.22
CA ALA A 309 -4.53 1.27 -17.11
C ALA A 309 -5.67 0.30 -17.46
N TRP A 310 -6.51 -0.08 -16.50
CA TRP A 310 -7.72 -0.87 -16.77
C TRP A 310 -8.78 -0.08 -17.54
N ALA A 311 -8.99 1.19 -17.19
CA ALA A 311 -9.91 2.07 -17.90
C ALA A 311 -9.53 2.22 -19.37
N ALA A 312 -8.23 2.37 -19.68
CA ALA A 312 -7.71 2.42 -21.04
C ALA A 312 -7.86 1.08 -21.78
N ALA A 313 -7.63 -0.05 -21.09
CA ALA A 313 -7.74 -1.39 -21.68
C ALA A 313 -9.16 -1.70 -22.19
N ARG A 314 -10.20 -1.10 -21.57
CA ARG A 314 -11.60 -1.16 -22.03
C ARG A 314 -11.83 -0.66 -23.46
N HIS A 315 -10.91 0.12 -24.01
CA HIS A 315 -11.05 0.68 -25.36
C HIS A 315 -10.36 -0.17 -26.44
N HIS A 316 -9.66 -1.25 -26.05
CA HIS A 316 -9.03 -2.22 -26.97
C HIS A 316 -8.10 -1.57 -28.01
N HIS A 317 -7.39 -0.50 -27.61
CA HIS A 317 -6.54 0.24 -28.53
C HIS A 317 -5.43 -0.65 -29.09
N PRO A 318 -5.23 -0.76 -30.42
CA PRO A 318 -4.26 -1.68 -31.00
C PRO A 318 -2.81 -1.37 -30.61
N ALA A 319 -2.50 -0.12 -30.27
CA ALA A 319 -1.17 0.27 -29.80
C ALA A 319 -0.88 -0.14 -28.35
N LEU A 320 -1.90 -0.37 -27.50
CA LEU A 320 -1.69 -0.83 -26.13
C LEU A 320 -1.30 -2.30 -26.16
N LYS A 321 -0.12 -2.65 -25.63
CA LYS A 321 0.45 -4.01 -25.72
C LYS A 321 0.49 -4.74 -24.40
N THR A 322 0.50 -4.03 -23.26
CA THR A 322 0.44 -4.62 -21.93
C THR A 322 0.11 -3.55 -20.90
N ILE A 323 -0.48 -3.98 -19.78
CA ILE A 323 -0.65 -3.15 -18.59
C ILE A 323 -0.01 -3.81 -17.37
N VAL A 324 0.62 -3.01 -16.50
CA VAL A 324 1.17 -3.45 -15.21
C VAL A 324 0.55 -2.65 -14.05
N PRO A 325 -0.72 -2.92 -13.69
CA PRO A 325 -1.41 -2.22 -12.62
C PRO A 325 -0.92 -2.67 -11.24
N TYR A 326 -0.49 -1.72 -10.41
CA TYR A 326 -0.18 -1.96 -9.00
C TYR A 326 -1.34 -1.49 -8.12
N VAL A 327 -1.69 -2.25 -7.07
CA VAL A 327 -2.64 -1.84 -6.02
C VAL A 327 -3.88 -1.10 -6.56
N ALA A 328 -4.37 -1.55 -7.73
CA ALA A 328 -5.30 -0.77 -8.55
C ALA A 328 -6.65 -0.71 -7.86
N ALA A 329 -7.29 0.47 -7.91
CA ALA A 329 -8.65 0.64 -7.42
C ALA A 329 -9.68 0.35 -8.52
N ILE A 330 -10.79 -0.30 -8.17
CA ILE A 330 -12.02 -0.26 -8.94
C ILE A 330 -12.89 0.82 -8.29
N PRO A 331 -13.18 1.94 -8.99
CA PRO A 331 -14.12 2.94 -8.51
C PRO A 331 -15.46 2.30 -8.13
N GLY A 332 -15.97 2.56 -6.92
CA GLY A 332 -17.24 2.01 -6.44
C GLY A 332 -17.23 0.53 -6.00
N GLN A 333 -16.11 -0.18 -6.12
CA GLN A 333 -15.96 -1.57 -5.63
C GLN A 333 -14.76 -1.81 -4.71
N GLY A 334 -13.78 -0.90 -4.68
CA GLY A 334 -12.74 -0.85 -3.64
C GLY A 334 -12.58 0.51 -3.01
N LEU A 335 -12.64 1.59 -3.80
CA LEU A 335 -12.59 2.97 -3.31
C LEU A 335 -13.60 3.83 -4.10
N PRO A 336 -14.29 4.79 -3.47
CA PRO A 336 -14.31 5.11 -2.04
C PRO A 336 -15.20 4.15 -1.21
N MET A 337 -15.64 3.04 -1.80
CA MET A 337 -16.61 2.10 -1.24
C MET A 337 -16.10 0.66 -1.39
N GLU A 338 -16.07 -0.11 -0.30
CA GLU A 338 -15.73 -1.54 -0.28
C GLU A 338 -17.00 -2.33 0.07
N ASN A 339 -17.36 -3.32 -0.76
CA ASN A 339 -18.57 -4.17 -0.56
C ASN A 339 -19.82 -3.38 -0.14
N ASN A 340 -20.05 -2.26 -0.85
CA ASN A 340 -21.16 -1.32 -0.69
C ASN A 340 -21.17 -0.52 0.63
N VAL A 341 -20.03 -0.38 1.30
CA VAL A 341 -19.85 0.47 2.49
C VAL A 341 -18.82 1.56 2.21
N PHE A 342 -19.22 2.83 2.35
CA PHE A 342 -18.32 3.97 2.14
C PHE A 342 -17.26 4.10 3.24
N LEU A 343 -16.04 4.45 2.84
CA LEU A 343 -14.85 4.51 3.70
C LEU A 343 -14.50 5.96 4.05
N SER A 344 -14.59 6.33 5.33
CA SER A 344 -14.20 7.67 5.82
C SER A 344 -12.70 7.94 5.66
N ALA A 345 -11.87 6.90 5.63
CA ALA A 345 -10.43 7.03 5.42
C ALA A 345 -10.07 7.71 4.09
N ASN A 346 -10.95 7.60 3.09
CA ASN A 346 -10.75 8.12 1.75
C ASN A 346 -11.32 9.54 1.57
N TYR A 347 -11.94 10.11 2.60
CA TYR A 347 -12.62 11.41 2.53
C TYR A 347 -11.70 12.53 2.00
N GLY A 348 -10.46 12.59 2.50
CA GLY A 348 -9.49 13.64 2.14
C GLY A 348 -8.98 13.56 0.69
N TRP A 349 -9.14 12.42 0.03
CA TRP A 349 -8.54 12.15 -1.28
C TRP A 349 -9.11 13.04 -2.39
N ALA A 350 -10.40 13.38 -2.34
CA ALA A 350 -11.01 14.28 -3.31
C ALA A 350 -10.35 15.66 -3.32
N PHE A 351 -10.08 16.23 -2.14
CA PHE A 351 -9.38 17.51 -2.02
C PHE A 351 -7.95 17.43 -2.56
N TYR A 352 -7.27 16.32 -2.27
CA TYR A 352 -5.90 16.09 -2.70
C TYR A 352 -5.73 16.20 -4.22
N VAL A 353 -6.70 15.66 -4.98
CA VAL A 353 -6.59 15.53 -6.43
C VAL A 353 -7.39 16.56 -7.22
N ALA A 354 -8.43 17.17 -6.63
CA ALA A 354 -9.38 17.99 -7.38
C ALA A 354 -9.45 19.48 -7.00
N ASN A 355 -8.69 19.94 -6.00
CA ASN A 355 -8.68 21.37 -5.62
C ASN A 355 -7.97 22.28 -6.65
N GLY A 356 -7.20 21.71 -7.57
CA GLY A 356 -6.49 22.47 -8.59
C GLY A 356 -5.69 21.59 -9.54
N PRO A 357 -4.91 22.18 -10.45
CA PRO A 357 -4.17 21.44 -11.48
C PRO A 357 -3.00 20.62 -10.93
N MET A 358 -2.50 20.93 -9.73
CA MET A 358 -1.46 20.17 -9.01
C MET A 358 -2.07 19.37 -7.86
N LEU A 359 -1.27 18.57 -7.16
CA LEU A 359 -1.65 17.97 -5.88
C LEU A 359 -1.74 19.03 -4.78
N ASP A 360 -2.81 18.97 -3.98
CA ASP A 360 -3.00 19.83 -2.81
C ASP A 360 -2.48 19.14 -1.53
N ASN A 361 -1.15 19.09 -1.39
CA ASN A 361 -0.52 18.53 -0.20
C ASN A 361 -0.82 19.38 1.06
N ASP A 362 -0.99 20.71 0.92
CA ASP A 362 -1.27 21.60 2.06
C ASP A 362 -2.60 21.25 2.73
N THR A 363 -3.60 20.82 1.96
CA THR A 363 -4.85 20.28 2.48
C THR A 363 -4.70 18.82 2.93
N TYR A 364 -4.08 17.97 2.10
CA TYR A 364 -4.04 16.53 2.36
C TYR A 364 -3.14 16.12 3.54
N ASP A 365 -2.09 16.89 3.84
CA ASP A 365 -1.16 16.62 4.95
C ASP A 365 -1.66 17.19 6.31
N GLN A 366 -2.92 17.65 6.40
CA GLN A 366 -3.57 18.06 7.65
C GLN A 366 -3.97 16.84 8.50
N ASP A 367 -2.99 16.07 8.98
CA ASP A 367 -3.19 14.81 9.70
C ASP A 367 -4.16 14.90 10.88
N GLU A 368 -4.15 16.00 11.62
CA GLU A 368 -5.09 16.22 12.73
C GLU A 368 -6.53 16.32 12.23
N ARG A 369 -6.77 17.08 11.16
CA ARG A 369 -8.09 17.22 10.54
C ARG A 369 -8.63 15.87 10.09
N TRP A 370 -7.85 15.13 9.28
CA TRP A 370 -8.28 13.85 8.70
C TRP A 370 -8.42 12.75 9.72
N SER A 371 -7.56 12.73 10.74
CA SER A 371 -7.62 11.68 11.75
C SER A 371 -8.66 11.93 12.85
N GLN A 372 -9.17 13.16 12.98
CA GLN A 372 -10.26 13.51 13.91
C GLN A 372 -11.63 13.57 13.25
N LEU A 373 -11.71 13.91 11.96
CA LEU A 373 -12.99 14.05 11.24
C LEU A 373 -13.89 12.81 11.35
N PRO A 374 -13.42 11.57 11.09
CA PRO A 374 -14.23 10.37 11.26
C PRO A 374 -14.85 10.27 12.67
N ARG A 375 -14.05 10.54 13.71
CA ARG A 375 -14.49 10.48 15.12
C ARG A 375 -15.49 11.59 15.46
N ARG A 376 -15.27 12.82 14.96
CA ARG A 376 -16.22 13.94 15.14
C ARG A 376 -17.55 13.66 14.45
N TRP A 377 -17.51 13.14 13.22
CA TRP A 377 -18.71 12.77 12.48
C TRP A 377 -19.47 11.66 13.22
N TYR A 378 -18.77 10.60 13.61
CA TYR A 378 -19.36 9.50 14.38
C TYR A 378 -20.02 10.01 15.66
N ALA A 379 -19.29 10.77 16.50
CA ALA A 379 -19.81 11.34 17.74
C ALA A 379 -21.03 12.26 17.54
N SER A 380 -21.16 12.90 16.37
CA SER A 380 -22.29 13.77 16.07
C SER A 380 -23.60 13.03 15.80
N GLY A 381 -23.54 11.73 15.45
CA GLY A 381 -24.71 10.93 15.07
C GLY A 381 -25.40 11.39 13.77
N ARG A 382 -24.80 12.29 13.00
CA ARG A 382 -25.34 12.82 11.74
C ARG A 382 -25.28 11.78 10.60
N PRO A 383 -26.12 11.93 9.57
CA PRO A 383 -25.97 11.17 8.34
C PRO A 383 -24.57 11.25 7.75
N TYR A 384 -24.12 10.18 7.10
CA TYR A 384 -22.81 10.16 6.43
C TYR A 384 -22.72 11.22 5.33
N ARG A 385 -23.82 11.50 4.63
CA ARG A 385 -23.93 12.57 3.65
C ARG A 385 -23.62 13.97 4.20
N GLN A 386 -23.66 14.15 5.53
CA GLN A 386 -23.35 15.42 6.19
C GLN A 386 -21.93 15.47 6.80
N ILE A 387 -21.05 14.51 6.48
CA ILE A 387 -19.67 14.51 6.99
C ILE A 387 -18.89 15.77 6.57
N ASP A 388 -19.18 16.34 5.41
CA ASP A 388 -18.60 17.59 4.92
C ASP A 388 -19.05 18.83 5.72
N GLN A 389 -20.26 18.81 6.29
CA GLN A 389 -20.72 19.83 7.24
C GLN A 389 -19.99 19.74 8.58
N VAL A 390 -19.58 18.53 8.99
CA VAL A 390 -18.75 18.34 10.20
C VAL A 390 -17.31 18.77 9.96
N ASP A 391 -16.81 18.54 8.74
CA ASP A 391 -15.51 19.04 8.29
C ASP A 391 -15.49 20.57 8.15
N GLY A 392 -16.61 21.15 7.72
CA GLY A 392 -16.77 22.58 7.43
C GLY A 392 -16.32 22.98 6.03
N THR A 393 -15.97 22.01 5.17
CA THR A 393 -15.59 22.24 3.77
C THR A 393 -16.45 21.36 2.86
N PRO A 394 -17.18 21.91 1.88
CA PRO A 394 -17.94 21.12 0.92
C PRO A 394 -17.07 20.11 0.17
N ASN A 395 -17.55 18.89 0.01
CA ASN A 395 -16.88 17.85 -0.78
C ASN A 395 -17.80 17.39 -1.93
N PRO A 396 -17.84 18.12 -3.06
CA PRO A 396 -18.78 17.82 -4.15
C PRO A 396 -18.55 16.44 -4.78
N TRP A 397 -17.31 15.94 -4.78
CA TRP A 397 -16.99 14.60 -5.28
C TRP A 397 -17.57 13.51 -4.38
N LEU A 398 -17.41 13.63 -3.08
CA LEU A 398 -18.06 12.71 -2.15
C LEU A 398 -19.58 12.74 -2.34
N GLN A 399 -20.20 13.93 -2.42
CA GLN A 399 -21.65 14.03 -2.62
C GLN A 399 -22.10 13.30 -3.90
N ARG A 400 -21.37 13.50 -5.00
CA ARG A 400 -21.62 12.79 -6.26
C ARG A 400 -21.46 11.28 -6.11
N TRP A 401 -20.44 10.81 -5.40
CA TRP A 401 -20.25 9.36 -5.16
C TRP A 401 -21.33 8.77 -4.26
N LEU A 402 -21.83 9.51 -3.27
CA LEU A 402 -22.91 9.09 -2.38
C LEU A 402 -24.27 8.97 -3.07
N ASP A 403 -24.43 9.55 -4.26
CA ASP A 403 -25.62 9.33 -5.11
C ASP A 403 -25.60 7.96 -5.81
N HIS A 404 -24.48 7.22 -5.70
CA HIS A 404 -24.27 5.90 -6.29
C HIS A 404 -23.86 4.86 -5.21
N PRO A 405 -24.75 4.50 -4.26
CA PRO A 405 -24.47 3.56 -3.17
C PRO A 405 -24.40 2.08 -3.61
N ALA A 406 -24.84 1.79 -4.83
CA ALA A 406 -24.64 0.50 -5.49
C ALA A 406 -23.46 0.58 -6.47
N TYR A 407 -22.86 -0.55 -6.83
CA TYR A 407 -21.96 -0.61 -7.99
C TYR A 407 -22.78 -0.62 -9.28
N ASP A 408 -23.40 0.52 -9.57
CA ASP A 408 -24.34 0.73 -10.67
C ASP A 408 -23.64 1.16 -11.98
N ALA A 409 -24.44 1.54 -12.98
CA ALA A 409 -23.94 1.92 -14.31
C ALA A 409 -22.95 3.09 -14.29
N TYR A 410 -23.02 3.98 -13.29
CA TYR A 410 -22.08 5.10 -13.17
C TYR A 410 -20.65 4.60 -12.89
N TRP A 411 -20.50 3.66 -11.95
CA TRP A 411 -19.20 3.07 -11.66
C TRP A 411 -18.75 2.09 -12.76
N GLN A 412 -19.68 1.28 -13.27
CA GLN A 412 -19.41 0.28 -14.30
C GLN A 412 -18.96 0.90 -15.63
N SER A 413 -19.30 2.18 -15.91
CA SER A 413 -18.86 2.83 -17.14
C SER A 413 -17.38 3.24 -17.15
N MET A 414 -16.72 3.25 -15.98
CA MET A 414 -15.34 3.75 -15.83
C MET A 414 -14.27 2.69 -16.10
N VAL A 415 -14.63 1.40 -16.08
CA VAL A 415 -13.71 0.26 -16.16
C VAL A 415 -14.34 -0.88 -16.98
N PRO A 416 -13.58 -1.90 -17.41
CA PRO A 416 -14.18 -3.09 -18.00
C PRO A 416 -15.17 -3.74 -17.02
N TYR A 417 -16.33 -4.14 -17.54
CA TYR A 417 -17.39 -4.77 -16.75
C TYR A 417 -18.08 -5.90 -17.53
N GLY A 418 -18.31 -7.04 -16.86
CA GLY A 418 -18.92 -8.23 -17.46
C GLY A 418 -18.13 -8.71 -18.69
N ASP A 419 -18.84 -8.97 -19.79
CA ASP A 419 -18.25 -9.55 -21.00
C ASP A 419 -17.18 -8.65 -21.66
N GLN A 420 -17.09 -7.36 -21.29
CA GLN A 420 -15.99 -6.47 -21.75
C GLN A 420 -14.60 -6.95 -21.32
N PHE A 421 -14.51 -7.82 -20.30
CA PHE A 421 -13.24 -8.45 -19.94
C PHE A 421 -12.76 -9.44 -20.99
N ASP A 422 -13.64 -10.05 -21.79
CA ASP A 422 -13.25 -11.00 -22.84
C ASP A 422 -12.45 -10.29 -23.96
N ASP A 423 -12.76 -9.03 -24.24
CA ASP A 423 -12.10 -8.24 -25.27
C ASP A 423 -10.66 -7.80 -24.90
N ILE A 424 -10.18 -8.11 -23.69
CA ILE A 424 -8.83 -7.74 -23.21
C ILE A 424 -7.83 -8.85 -23.56
N HIS A 425 -7.17 -8.73 -24.71
CA HIS A 425 -6.24 -9.75 -25.23
C HIS A 425 -4.76 -9.53 -24.88
N ILE A 426 -4.43 -8.42 -24.23
CA ILE A 426 -3.04 -8.06 -23.92
C ILE A 426 -2.54 -8.77 -22.66
N PRO A 427 -1.23 -9.07 -22.56
CA PRO A 427 -0.64 -9.52 -21.30
C PRO A 427 -0.83 -8.50 -20.17
N VAL A 428 -1.16 -8.97 -18.98
CA VAL A 428 -1.36 -8.16 -17.78
C VAL A 428 -0.51 -8.69 -16.62
N LEU A 429 0.20 -7.81 -15.91
CA LEU A 429 0.84 -8.14 -14.64
C LEU A 429 0.27 -7.27 -13.51
N THR A 430 -0.57 -7.87 -12.67
CA THR A 430 -1.11 -7.23 -11.46
C THR A 430 -0.16 -7.41 -10.28
N ILE A 431 0.15 -6.33 -9.58
CA ILE A 431 1.00 -6.35 -8.38
C ILE A 431 0.22 -5.76 -7.19
N THR A 432 0.09 -6.48 -6.08
CA THR A 432 -0.62 -5.99 -4.87
C THR A 432 -0.01 -6.60 -3.60
N GLY A 433 -0.60 -6.34 -2.44
CA GLY A 433 -0.15 -6.88 -1.15
C GLY A 433 -1.29 -7.46 -0.31
N TYR A 434 -0.96 -8.37 0.61
CA TYR A 434 -1.90 -8.94 1.60
C TYR A 434 -2.60 -7.89 2.45
N TYR A 435 -1.89 -6.79 2.65
CA TYR A 435 -2.25 -5.75 3.57
C TYR A 435 -2.42 -4.41 2.86
N ASP A 436 -2.68 -4.42 1.55
CA ASP A 436 -3.03 -3.28 0.69
C ASP A 436 -4.55 -3.03 0.72
N ASP A 437 -5.01 -1.80 0.92
CA ASP A 437 -6.44 -1.45 0.95
C ASP A 437 -7.08 -1.63 -0.43
N GLY A 438 -6.33 -1.41 -1.51
CA GLY A 438 -6.72 -1.67 -2.89
C GLY A 438 -6.74 -3.15 -3.29
N GLN A 439 -6.31 -4.09 -2.44
CA GLN A 439 -6.17 -5.50 -2.83
C GLN A 439 -7.48 -6.11 -3.34
N ILE A 440 -8.62 -5.74 -2.73
CA ILE A 440 -9.93 -6.27 -3.13
C ILE A 440 -10.22 -5.97 -4.61
N SER A 441 -9.81 -4.79 -5.09
CA SER A 441 -9.94 -4.37 -6.47
C SER A 441 -8.95 -5.08 -7.39
N ALA A 442 -7.67 -5.17 -6.99
CA ALA A 442 -6.66 -5.88 -7.76
C ALA A 442 -7.03 -7.37 -7.99
N LEU A 443 -7.52 -8.04 -6.96
CA LEU A 443 -8.02 -9.42 -7.06
C LEU A 443 -9.31 -9.52 -7.88
N GLN A 444 -10.21 -8.54 -7.77
CA GLN A 444 -11.46 -8.54 -8.54
C GLN A 444 -11.18 -8.41 -10.05
N TYR A 445 -10.29 -7.50 -10.47
CA TYR A 445 -9.85 -7.43 -11.87
C TYR A 445 -9.27 -8.76 -12.37
N PHE A 446 -8.41 -9.39 -11.57
CA PHE A 446 -7.81 -10.68 -11.89
C PHE A 446 -8.84 -11.80 -12.01
N LYS A 447 -9.80 -11.87 -11.07
CA LYS A 447 -10.87 -12.87 -11.08
C LYS A 447 -11.82 -12.67 -12.25
N GLU A 448 -12.27 -11.45 -12.53
CA GLU A 448 -13.20 -11.18 -13.64
C GLU A 448 -12.55 -11.39 -15.00
N HIS A 449 -11.30 -10.94 -15.19
CA HIS A 449 -10.58 -11.18 -16.43
C HIS A 449 -10.46 -12.68 -16.73
N LEU A 450 -10.06 -13.50 -15.76
CA LEU A 450 -9.95 -14.95 -15.96
C LEU A 450 -11.30 -15.68 -15.99
N ARG A 451 -12.34 -15.12 -15.38
CA ARG A 451 -13.70 -15.66 -15.44
C ARG A 451 -14.26 -15.56 -16.86
N HIS A 452 -14.08 -14.41 -17.50
CA HIS A 452 -14.54 -14.15 -18.87
C HIS A 452 -13.54 -14.67 -19.93
N ARG A 453 -12.24 -14.68 -19.62
CA ARG A 453 -11.15 -15.11 -20.50
C ARG A 453 -10.17 -16.08 -19.80
N PRO A 454 -10.51 -17.37 -19.66
CA PRO A 454 -9.67 -18.33 -18.90
C PRO A 454 -8.24 -18.54 -19.44
N ASP A 455 -8.04 -18.28 -20.74
CA ASP A 455 -6.76 -18.38 -21.46
C ASP A 455 -5.92 -17.08 -21.42
N ALA A 456 -6.39 -16.01 -20.78
CA ALA A 456 -5.66 -14.75 -20.69
C ALA A 456 -4.26 -14.92 -20.07
N ASP A 457 -3.28 -14.18 -20.60
CA ASP A 457 -1.95 -14.02 -19.98
C ASP A 457 -2.03 -12.92 -18.92
N HIS A 458 -2.68 -13.25 -17.80
CA HIS A 458 -2.82 -12.35 -16.66
C HIS A 458 -2.08 -12.93 -15.46
N ALA A 459 -0.96 -12.34 -15.09
CA ALA A 459 -0.17 -12.71 -13.93
C ALA A 459 -0.52 -11.86 -12.69
N LEU A 460 -0.47 -12.48 -11.50
CA LEU A 460 -0.58 -11.86 -10.20
C LEU A 460 0.74 -12.04 -9.44
N LEU A 461 1.27 -10.95 -8.89
CA LEU A 461 2.39 -10.92 -7.96
C LEU A 461 1.91 -10.29 -6.64
N ILE A 462 1.93 -11.05 -5.55
CA ILE A 462 1.37 -10.62 -4.26
C ILE A 462 2.26 -11.02 -3.08
N GLY A 463 2.37 -10.14 -2.07
CA GLY A 463 3.17 -10.42 -0.87
C GLY A 463 2.76 -9.58 0.33
N PRO A 464 3.52 -9.60 1.44
CA PRO A 464 3.15 -9.00 2.72
C PRO A 464 3.37 -7.48 2.76
N TYR A 465 2.73 -6.75 1.85
CA TYR A 465 2.87 -5.31 1.70
C TYR A 465 1.55 -4.58 1.90
N ASP A 466 1.67 -3.32 2.31
CA ASP A 466 0.58 -2.36 2.25
C ASP A 466 0.55 -1.61 0.91
N HIS A 467 -0.36 -0.65 0.79
CA HIS A 467 -0.58 0.14 -0.41
C HIS A 467 0.70 0.77 -0.96
N ARG A 468 1.59 1.27 -0.06
CA ARG A 468 2.85 1.91 -0.45
C ARG A 468 3.95 0.88 -0.71
N GLY A 469 4.06 -0.13 0.16
CA GLY A 469 5.07 -1.16 0.09
C GLY A 469 4.98 -1.96 -1.22
N ALA A 470 3.77 -2.30 -1.67
CA ALA A 470 3.56 -3.08 -2.90
C ALA A 470 4.11 -2.37 -4.16
N GLN A 471 4.13 -1.04 -4.18
CA GLN A 471 4.61 -0.22 -5.30
C GLN A 471 6.11 0.09 -5.23
N SER A 472 6.72 -0.07 -4.06
CA SER A 472 8.03 0.48 -3.77
C SER A 472 9.19 -0.39 -4.27
N ALA A 473 10.27 0.27 -4.67
CA ALA A 473 11.56 -0.40 -4.96
C ALA A 473 12.20 -0.99 -3.70
N LEU A 474 11.97 -0.37 -2.54
CA LEU A 474 12.38 -0.91 -1.24
C LEU A 474 11.13 -1.20 -0.42
N LYS A 475 10.95 -2.47 -0.08
CA LYS A 475 9.86 -2.91 0.78
C LYS A 475 10.16 -2.50 2.23
N PRO A 476 9.12 -2.25 3.06
CA PRO A 476 9.36 -2.09 4.49
C PRO A 476 9.98 -3.38 5.06
N MET A 477 10.91 -3.24 6.01
CA MET A 477 11.44 -4.37 6.77
C MET A 477 10.45 -4.87 7.82
N GLU A 478 9.56 -3.98 8.27
CA GLU A 478 8.49 -4.28 9.19
C GLU A 478 7.22 -3.56 8.73
N LEU A 479 6.11 -4.27 8.75
CA LEU A 479 4.79 -3.74 8.46
C LEU A 479 3.89 -3.94 9.68
N ARG A 480 3.63 -2.88 10.43
CA ARG A 480 2.65 -2.89 11.55
C ARG A 480 2.84 -4.07 12.50
N ASP A 481 4.06 -4.19 13.05
CA ASP A 481 4.47 -5.25 13.98
C ASP A 481 4.62 -6.65 13.33
N TYR A 482 4.57 -6.74 12.00
CA TYR A 482 4.97 -7.93 11.25
C TYR A 482 6.34 -7.72 10.58
N ALA A 483 7.34 -8.52 10.96
CA ALA A 483 8.63 -8.53 10.28
C ALA A 483 8.50 -9.14 8.87
N VAL A 484 8.82 -8.35 7.85
CA VAL A 484 8.73 -8.78 6.46
C VAL A 484 9.89 -9.70 6.13
N ASP A 485 9.56 -10.90 5.64
CA ASP A 485 10.50 -11.95 5.26
C ASP A 485 11.58 -11.44 4.28
N PRO A 486 12.87 -11.83 4.43
CA PRO A 486 13.93 -11.41 3.51
C PRO A 486 13.66 -11.74 2.04
N ALA A 487 13.07 -12.90 1.73
CA ALA A 487 12.70 -13.28 0.36
C ALA A 487 11.62 -12.35 -0.23
N ALA A 488 10.87 -11.65 0.61
CA ALA A 488 9.89 -10.65 0.20
C ALA A 488 10.53 -9.30 -0.17
N GLN A 489 11.85 -9.14 -0.12
CA GLN A 489 12.51 -7.90 -0.53
C GLN A 489 12.78 -7.92 -2.03
N PHE A 490 12.04 -7.13 -2.81
CA PHE A 490 12.25 -6.97 -4.25
C PHE A 490 11.90 -5.56 -4.74
N ASP A 491 12.43 -5.19 -5.90
CA ASP A 491 12.17 -3.90 -6.56
C ASP A 491 11.01 -4.03 -7.57
N THR A 492 9.87 -3.41 -7.26
CA THR A 492 8.67 -3.44 -8.12
C THR A 492 8.85 -2.75 -9.47
N PRO A 493 9.40 -1.52 -9.55
CA PRO A 493 9.82 -0.95 -10.82
C PRO A 493 10.72 -1.88 -11.65
N ALA A 494 11.70 -2.54 -11.04
CA ALA A 494 12.59 -3.46 -11.78
C ALA A 494 11.82 -4.65 -12.39
N VAL A 495 10.94 -5.31 -11.62
CA VAL A 495 10.08 -6.39 -12.12
C VAL A 495 9.16 -5.90 -13.24
N THR A 496 8.69 -4.67 -13.14
CA THR A 496 7.83 -4.06 -14.16
C THR A 496 8.56 -3.87 -15.48
N PHE A 497 9.77 -3.30 -15.47
CA PHE A 497 10.52 -3.11 -16.70
C PHE A 497 11.03 -4.45 -17.28
N GLN A 498 11.30 -5.46 -16.45
CA GLN A 498 11.54 -6.83 -16.92
C GLN A 498 10.29 -7.40 -17.63
N TRP A 499 9.09 -7.16 -17.10
CA TRP A 499 7.84 -7.56 -17.75
C TRP A 499 7.63 -6.81 -19.07
N LEU A 500 7.90 -5.50 -19.11
CA LEU A 500 7.81 -4.72 -20.36
C LEU A 500 8.81 -5.25 -21.39
N ASP A 501 10.04 -5.56 -20.99
CA ASP A 501 11.06 -6.14 -21.88
C ASP A 501 10.62 -7.52 -22.38
N HIS A 502 9.97 -8.33 -21.55
CA HIS A 502 9.41 -9.61 -21.95
C HIS A 502 8.38 -9.44 -23.07
N VAL A 503 7.39 -8.56 -22.87
CA VAL A 503 6.28 -8.38 -23.82
C VAL A 503 6.71 -7.61 -25.09
N LEU A 504 7.50 -6.55 -24.94
CA LEU A 504 7.81 -5.62 -26.03
C LEU A 504 9.13 -5.93 -26.74
N ARG A 505 10.03 -6.68 -26.11
CA ARG A 505 11.37 -6.95 -26.67
C ARG A 505 11.71 -8.44 -26.72
N GLY A 506 10.80 -9.31 -26.29
CA GLY A 506 11.01 -10.77 -26.30
C GLY A 506 12.05 -11.25 -25.28
N ALA A 507 12.32 -10.46 -24.23
CA ALA A 507 13.19 -10.90 -23.15
C ALA A 507 12.56 -12.07 -22.37
N PRO A 508 13.34 -12.82 -21.56
CA PRO A 508 12.76 -13.80 -20.64
C PRO A 508 11.77 -13.17 -19.68
N ARG A 509 10.75 -13.94 -19.28
CA ARG A 509 9.77 -13.52 -18.27
C ARG A 509 10.48 -13.26 -16.92
N PRO A 510 10.04 -12.28 -16.11
CA PRO A 510 10.65 -12.02 -14.81
C PRO A 510 10.71 -13.27 -13.93
N SER A 511 11.85 -13.52 -13.29
CA SER A 511 12.06 -14.74 -12.48
C SER A 511 11.15 -14.83 -11.26
N LEU A 512 10.62 -13.69 -10.78
CA LEU A 512 9.64 -13.62 -9.69
C LEU A 512 8.21 -13.94 -10.15
N VAL A 513 7.97 -13.93 -11.46
CA VAL A 513 6.67 -14.13 -12.08
C VAL A 513 6.72 -15.28 -13.10
N PRO A 514 7.24 -16.47 -12.76
CA PRO A 514 7.35 -17.59 -13.70
C PRO A 514 5.99 -18.17 -14.09
N ASP A 515 4.95 -17.95 -13.28
CA ASP A 515 3.61 -18.51 -13.49
C ASP A 515 2.51 -17.41 -13.41
N ARG A 516 1.24 -17.82 -13.42
CA ARG A 516 0.07 -16.95 -13.34
C ARG A 516 -0.16 -16.38 -11.94
N VAL A 517 -0.01 -17.18 -10.89
CA VAL A 517 -0.19 -16.75 -9.50
C VAL A 517 1.15 -16.90 -8.78
N ASN A 518 1.71 -15.79 -8.32
CA ASN A 518 3.01 -15.72 -7.67
C ASN A 518 2.84 -15.01 -6.32
N TYR A 519 3.07 -15.73 -5.24
CA TYR A 519 2.73 -15.28 -3.90
C TYR A 519 3.87 -15.51 -2.92
N GLN A 520 4.12 -14.54 -2.04
CA GLN A 520 5.09 -14.73 -0.97
C GLN A 520 4.43 -15.48 0.19
N LEU A 521 4.92 -16.66 0.55
CA LEU A 521 4.38 -17.45 1.66
C LEU A 521 4.99 -16.96 2.99
N MET A 522 4.22 -16.13 3.71
CA MET A 522 4.66 -15.56 4.99
C MET A 522 5.03 -16.66 5.99
N GLY A 523 6.16 -16.50 6.68
CA GLY A 523 6.64 -17.47 7.68
C GLY A 523 7.37 -18.68 7.11
N ALA A 524 7.21 -18.98 5.82
CA ALA A 524 8.06 -19.92 5.11
C ALA A 524 9.27 -19.21 4.46
N ASN A 525 9.22 -17.89 4.31
CA ASN A 525 10.27 -17.08 3.67
C ASN A 525 10.60 -17.56 2.24
N THR A 526 9.57 -17.92 1.47
CA THR A 526 9.68 -18.42 0.09
C THR A 526 8.60 -17.84 -0.81
N TRP A 527 8.87 -17.79 -2.11
CA TRP A 527 7.85 -17.55 -3.13
C TRP A 527 7.21 -18.86 -3.59
N GLY A 528 5.88 -18.88 -3.67
CA GLY A 528 5.10 -19.93 -4.31
C GLY A 528 4.60 -19.49 -5.68
N HIS A 529 4.43 -20.47 -6.58
CA HIS A 529 4.03 -20.26 -7.98
C HIS A 529 2.98 -21.29 -8.37
N ALA A 530 1.90 -20.85 -9.01
CA ALA A 530 0.82 -21.73 -9.44
C ALA A 530 0.08 -21.21 -10.67
N ALA A 531 -0.49 -22.13 -11.45
CA ALA A 531 -1.24 -21.81 -12.66
C ALA A 531 -2.61 -21.15 -12.40
N THR A 532 -3.20 -21.34 -11.22
CA THR A 532 -4.51 -20.76 -10.83
C THR A 532 -4.54 -20.45 -9.33
N LEU A 533 -5.52 -19.63 -8.90
CA LEU A 533 -5.77 -19.39 -7.47
C LEU A 533 -6.15 -20.69 -6.74
N GLU A 534 -6.90 -21.58 -7.40
CA GLU A 534 -7.27 -22.89 -6.84
C GLU A 534 -6.05 -23.78 -6.64
N ALA A 535 -5.13 -23.83 -7.62
CA ALA A 535 -3.89 -24.59 -7.50
C ALA A 535 -2.96 -24.01 -6.42
N ALA A 536 -2.94 -22.69 -6.24
CA ALA A 536 -2.21 -22.05 -5.14
C ALA A 536 -2.80 -22.41 -3.77
N ALA A 537 -4.14 -22.47 -3.66
CA ALA A 537 -4.84 -22.84 -2.43
C ALA A 537 -4.65 -24.31 -2.04
N GLY A 538 -4.61 -25.20 -3.04
CA GLY A 538 -4.46 -26.64 -2.85
C GLY A 538 -5.73 -27.29 -2.31
N ALA A 539 -5.98 -27.19 -0.99
CA ALA A 539 -7.14 -27.79 -0.34
C ALA A 539 -7.95 -26.77 0.48
N HIS A 540 -9.26 -27.00 0.51
CA HIS A 540 -10.20 -26.18 1.27
C HIS A 540 -10.75 -26.95 2.47
N ARG A 541 -10.85 -26.28 3.62
CA ARG A 541 -11.50 -26.78 4.82
C ARG A 541 -12.78 -26.00 5.08
N ARG A 542 -13.84 -26.72 5.46
CA ARG A 542 -15.12 -26.14 5.85
C ARG A 542 -15.18 -26.08 7.36
N TYR A 543 -15.51 -24.91 7.89
CA TYR A 543 -15.65 -24.67 9.32
C TYR A 543 -17.03 -24.12 9.64
N HIS A 544 -17.67 -24.70 10.64
CA HIS A 544 -18.98 -24.33 11.15
C HIS A 544 -18.86 -23.56 12.46
N LEU A 545 -19.72 -22.54 12.63
CA LEU A 545 -19.81 -21.76 13.86
C LEU A 545 -20.66 -22.51 14.89
N SER A 546 -20.10 -22.94 16.03
CA SER A 546 -20.88 -23.59 17.09
C SER A 546 -21.38 -22.58 18.13
N ALA A 547 -22.56 -22.83 18.71
CA ALA A 547 -23.00 -22.11 19.91
C ALA A 547 -22.26 -22.59 21.19
N ASP A 548 -21.65 -23.77 21.14
CA ASP A 548 -20.93 -24.35 22.28
C ASP A 548 -19.65 -23.57 22.59
N GLN A 549 -19.36 -23.42 23.88
CA GLN A 549 -18.11 -22.82 24.34
C GLN A 549 -16.92 -23.76 24.12
N ALA A 550 -15.80 -23.17 23.68
CA ALA A 550 -14.51 -23.84 23.49
C ALA A 550 -13.57 -23.66 24.68
N SER A 551 -13.64 -22.50 25.36
CA SER A 551 -12.78 -22.17 26.50
C SER A 551 -13.52 -21.34 27.56
N SER A 552 -12.93 -21.25 28.75
CA SER A 552 -13.34 -20.31 29.79
C SER A 552 -13.17 -18.85 29.40
N ASP A 553 -12.33 -18.59 28.39
CA ASP A 553 -11.92 -17.24 27.94
C ASP A 553 -12.94 -16.62 26.96
N GLY A 554 -14.11 -17.26 26.77
CA GLY A 554 -15.22 -16.72 26.00
C GLY A 554 -15.26 -17.11 24.53
N TYR A 555 -14.34 -17.95 24.05
CA TYR A 555 -14.40 -18.45 22.68
C TYR A 555 -15.47 -19.53 22.51
N HIS A 556 -16.18 -19.48 21.39
CA HIS A 556 -17.03 -20.54 20.87
C HIS A 556 -16.21 -21.51 20.01
N ARG A 557 -16.75 -22.71 19.75
CA ARG A 557 -16.06 -23.71 18.92
C ARG A 557 -16.22 -23.42 17.43
N LEU A 558 -15.13 -23.56 16.69
CA LEU A 558 -15.09 -23.60 15.24
C LEU A 558 -14.82 -25.05 14.79
N LEU A 559 -15.79 -25.69 14.13
CA LEU A 559 -15.78 -27.15 13.92
C LEU A 559 -15.77 -27.52 12.44
N GLU A 560 -15.00 -28.55 12.05
CA GLU A 560 -15.07 -29.07 10.67
C GLU A 560 -16.33 -29.90 10.41
N GLN A 561 -16.89 -30.49 11.47
CA GLN A 561 -18.16 -31.19 11.42
C GLN A 561 -19.31 -30.24 11.75
N SER A 562 -20.47 -30.48 11.15
CA SER A 562 -21.66 -29.70 11.45
C SER A 562 -22.05 -29.88 12.94
N PRO A 563 -22.16 -28.79 13.70
CA PRO A 563 -22.56 -28.82 15.11
C PRO A 563 -24.04 -29.20 15.27
N ALA A 564 -24.45 -29.45 16.51
CA ALA A 564 -25.87 -29.45 16.85
C ALA A 564 -26.48 -28.07 16.53
N PRO A 565 -27.75 -28.00 16.09
CA PRO A 565 -28.41 -26.74 15.82
C PRO A 565 -28.42 -25.83 17.06
N GLY A 566 -27.91 -24.61 16.89
CA GLY A 566 -27.80 -23.61 17.95
C GLY A 566 -27.82 -22.21 17.35
N GLN A 567 -27.97 -21.21 18.23
CA GLN A 567 -27.84 -19.81 17.85
C GLN A 567 -27.15 -18.99 18.93
N LEU A 568 -26.42 -17.96 18.50
CA LEU A 568 -25.83 -16.94 19.37
C LEU A 568 -26.46 -15.60 19.04
N ARG A 569 -26.92 -14.89 20.08
CA ARG A 569 -27.53 -13.57 19.92
C ARG A 569 -26.51 -12.48 20.18
N GLN A 570 -26.39 -11.55 19.24
CA GLN A 570 -25.70 -10.29 19.40
C GLN A 570 -26.72 -9.15 19.44
N THR A 571 -26.58 -8.22 20.40
CA THR A 571 -27.43 -7.03 20.50
C THR A 571 -26.55 -5.78 20.41
N VAL A 572 -26.88 -4.89 19.49
CA VAL A 572 -26.06 -3.71 19.16
C VAL A 572 -26.95 -2.48 19.13
N ASP A 573 -26.64 -1.51 19.98
CA ASP A 573 -27.28 -0.20 19.87
C ASP A 573 -26.63 0.58 18.72
N LEU A 574 -27.32 0.64 17.57
CA LEU A 574 -26.85 1.38 16.40
C LEU A 574 -26.97 2.90 16.58
N ALA A 575 -27.67 3.41 17.60
CA ALA A 575 -27.73 4.83 17.92
C ALA A 575 -26.52 5.28 18.75
N ASP A 576 -25.94 4.38 19.55
CA ASP A 576 -24.83 4.70 20.43
C ASP A 576 -23.56 5.08 19.65
N ARG A 577 -22.90 6.15 20.11
CA ARG A 577 -21.67 6.72 19.53
C ARG A 577 -20.48 6.73 20.49
N ASN A 578 -20.61 6.03 21.62
CA ASN A 578 -19.53 5.86 22.58
C ASN A 578 -18.77 4.54 22.37
N GLU A 579 -19.40 3.55 21.74
CA GLU A 579 -18.78 2.27 21.38
C GLU A 579 -18.31 2.25 19.91
N MET A 580 -17.18 1.59 19.62
CA MET A 580 -16.77 1.19 18.27
C MET A 580 -16.53 -0.33 18.28
N ARG A 581 -17.02 -1.03 17.25
CA ARG A 581 -17.04 -2.50 17.17
C ARG A 581 -16.13 -3.07 16.09
N HIS A 582 -15.34 -2.21 15.43
CA HIS A 582 -14.31 -2.62 14.50
C HIS A 582 -13.28 -1.49 14.30
N GLY A 583 -12.11 -1.82 13.75
CA GLY A 583 -11.09 -0.87 13.33
C GLY A 583 -10.96 -0.86 11.82
N TYR A 584 -10.66 0.29 11.23
CA TYR A 584 -10.27 0.34 9.82
C TYR A 584 -8.84 -0.10 9.65
N TYR A 585 -8.66 -1.18 8.90
CA TYR A 585 -7.36 -1.72 8.50
C TYR A 585 -6.56 -2.35 9.66
N PRO A 586 -5.83 -3.47 9.45
CA PRO A 586 -5.20 -4.20 10.56
C PRO A 586 -4.07 -3.40 11.22
N PHE A 587 -4.23 -2.88 12.43
CA PHE A 587 -3.13 -2.27 13.19
C PHE A 587 -3.27 -2.59 14.69
N PRO A 588 -2.33 -3.34 15.30
CA PRO A 588 -1.19 -4.01 14.69
C PRO A 588 -1.62 -5.24 13.86
N ILE A 589 -0.74 -5.76 12.98
CA ILE A 589 -0.96 -7.06 12.31
C ILE A 589 -0.75 -8.20 13.29
N VAL A 590 0.25 -8.10 14.17
CA VAL A 590 0.53 -9.06 15.26
C VAL A 590 0.27 -8.37 16.59
N ALA A 591 -0.71 -8.85 17.35
CA ALA A 591 -1.06 -8.31 18.66
C ALA A 591 -0.68 -9.27 19.80
N ALA A 592 -0.26 -8.71 20.92
CA ALA A 592 0.22 -9.47 22.08
C ALA A 592 -0.88 -10.24 22.83
N GLN A 593 -2.12 -9.73 22.82
CA GLN A 593 -3.26 -10.34 23.50
C GLN A 593 -4.56 -10.08 22.73
N ASP A 594 -5.59 -10.85 23.05
CA ASP A 594 -6.95 -10.55 22.63
C ASP A 594 -7.45 -9.36 23.46
N GLU A 595 -7.72 -8.23 22.80
CA GLU A 595 -8.45 -7.15 23.44
C GLU A 595 -9.89 -7.64 23.65
N ALA A 596 -10.44 -7.38 24.83
CA ALA A 596 -11.86 -7.63 25.07
C ALA A 596 -12.66 -6.79 24.07
N ASP A 597 -13.17 -7.44 23.02
CA ASP A 597 -14.05 -6.85 22.03
C ASP A 597 -15.45 -7.47 22.10
N THR A 598 -16.38 -6.88 21.36
CA THR A 598 -17.80 -7.25 21.41
C THR A 598 -18.21 -8.17 20.26
N ALA A 599 -17.23 -8.70 19.53
CA ALA A 599 -17.37 -9.66 18.45
C ALA A 599 -17.61 -11.07 18.98
N LEU A 600 -18.34 -11.89 18.21
CA LEU A 600 -18.43 -13.31 18.49
C LEU A 600 -17.18 -14.02 17.95
N ALA A 601 -16.44 -14.66 18.85
CA ALA A 601 -15.15 -15.29 18.54
C ALA A 601 -15.26 -16.82 18.55
N PHE A 602 -14.79 -17.47 17.49
CA PHE A 602 -14.84 -18.91 17.28
C PHE A 602 -13.45 -19.46 17.01
N VAL A 603 -13.04 -20.50 17.73
CA VAL A 603 -11.68 -21.05 17.65
C VAL A 603 -11.68 -22.53 17.29
N SER A 604 -10.77 -22.94 16.40
CA SER A 604 -10.58 -24.34 16.04
C SER A 604 -9.88 -25.13 17.14
N GLU A 605 -9.78 -26.45 17.00
CA GLU A 605 -8.74 -27.20 17.72
C GLU A 605 -7.34 -26.75 17.27
N PRO A 606 -6.30 -26.86 18.13
CA PRO A 606 -4.91 -26.64 17.73
C PRO A 606 -4.51 -27.53 16.56
N PHE A 607 -3.78 -26.95 15.61
CA PHE A 607 -3.26 -27.72 14.48
C PHE A 607 -2.20 -28.70 14.94
N ILE A 608 -2.35 -29.97 14.55
CA ILE A 608 -1.40 -31.03 14.89
C ILE A 608 -0.08 -30.95 14.10
N ALA A 609 -0.08 -30.21 12.98
CA ALA A 609 1.04 -29.98 12.09
C ALA A 609 0.97 -28.54 11.52
N PRO A 610 2.06 -27.99 10.95
CA PRO A 610 1.99 -26.70 10.28
C PRO A 610 0.97 -26.72 9.12
N MET A 611 0.32 -25.59 8.90
CA MET A 611 -0.72 -25.43 7.88
C MET A 611 -0.38 -24.27 6.96
N ASP A 612 -0.51 -24.43 5.65
CA ASP A 612 -0.43 -23.33 4.69
C ASP A 612 -1.84 -22.82 4.40
N LEU A 613 -2.11 -21.55 4.73
CA LEU A 613 -3.28 -20.81 4.28
C LEU A 613 -2.87 -20.00 3.06
N VAL A 614 -3.41 -20.29 1.87
CA VAL A 614 -3.08 -19.57 0.63
C VAL A 614 -4.35 -19.27 -0.16
N GLY A 615 -4.77 -18.01 -0.21
CA GLY A 615 -5.94 -17.62 -1.01
C GLY A 615 -6.94 -16.74 -0.27
N SER A 616 -8.10 -16.54 -0.88
CA SER A 616 -9.26 -15.87 -0.31
C SER A 616 -10.16 -16.89 0.40
N PHE A 617 -10.71 -16.56 1.57
CA PHE A 617 -11.75 -17.37 2.19
C PHE A 617 -13.14 -16.97 1.68
N SER A 618 -14.14 -17.79 1.90
CA SER A 618 -15.55 -17.47 1.61
C SER A 618 -16.45 -18.04 2.69
N GLY A 619 -17.73 -17.73 2.66
CA GLY A 619 -18.68 -18.30 3.60
C GLY A 619 -20.12 -18.04 3.24
N ASP A 620 -21.00 -18.63 4.04
CA ASP A 620 -22.44 -18.37 4.06
C ASP A 620 -22.90 -18.31 5.51
N LEU A 621 -23.31 -17.12 5.96
CA LEU A 621 -23.81 -16.92 7.32
C LEU A 621 -25.33 -17.04 7.32
N LYS A 622 -25.84 -18.02 8.08
CA LYS A 622 -27.28 -18.13 8.34
C LYS A 622 -27.62 -17.32 9.58
N LEU A 623 -28.47 -16.31 9.43
CA LEU A 623 -28.84 -15.42 10.53
C LEU A 623 -30.30 -14.97 10.46
N ARG A 624 -30.78 -14.39 11.55
CA ARG A 624 -32.07 -13.71 11.64
C ARG A 624 -31.87 -12.41 12.40
N LEU A 625 -32.48 -11.31 11.95
CA LEU A 625 -32.38 -10.03 12.64
C LEU A 625 -33.70 -9.27 12.71
N ASN A 626 -33.79 -8.25 13.57
CA ASN A 626 -35.03 -7.46 13.79
C ASN A 626 -35.16 -6.19 12.91
N LYS A 627 -34.18 -5.92 12.05
CA LYS A 627 -34.12 -4.78 11.12
C LYS A 627 -34.20 -5.22 9.65
N ARG A 628 -34.09 -4.30 8.70
CA ARG A 628 -34.12 -4.61 7.25
C ARG A 628 -32.74 -4.74 6.61
N ASP A 629 -31.71 -4.29 7.31
CA ASP A 629 -30.34 -4.26 6.82
C ASP A 629 -29.37 -4.09 7.99
N PHE A 630 -28.09 -4.36 7.75
CA PHE A 630 -26.96 -4.06 8.62
C PHE A 630 -25.66 -4.31 7.84
N ASP A 631 -24.54 -3.78 8.36
CA ASP A 631 -23.22 -4.08 7.82
C ASP A 631 -22.50 -5.04 8.79
N PHE A 632 -21.71 -5.99 8.26
CA PHE A 632 -21.09 -7.05 9.06
C PHE A 632 -19.64 -7.31 8.68
N THR A 633 -18.91 -7.94 9.59
CA THR A 633 -17.52 -8.35 9.39
C THR A 633 -17.31 -9.82 9.69
N VAL A 634 -16.34 -10.42 9.00
CA VAL A 634 -15.75 -11.72 9.33
C VAL A 634 -14.24 -11.57 9.25
N THR A 635 -13.53 -11.77 10.36
CA THR A 635 -12.06 -11.60 10.41
C THR A 635 -11.39 -12.90 10.81
N LEU A 636 -10.35 -13.29 10.07
CA LEU A 636 -9.53 -14.46 10.34
C LEU A 636 -8.24 -14.05 11.04
N TYR A 637 -7.89 -14.80 12.09
CA TYR A 637 -6.65 -14.66 12.84
C TYR A 637 -5.96 -16.02 12.97
N GLU A 638 -4.62 -15.99 12.97
CA GLU A 638 -3.80 -17.04 13.58
C GLU A 638 -3.76 -16.73 15.08
N LEU A 639 -4.30 -17.62 15.91
CA LEU A 639 -4.06 -17.60 17.36
C LEU A 639 -2.87 -18.52 17.65
N MET A 640 -1.73 -17.93 17.96
CA MET A 640 -0.48 -18.63 18.20
C MET A 640 -0.49 -19.34 19.55
N ALA A 641 0.35 -20.38 19.70
CA ALA A 641 0.46 -21.14 20.94
C ALA A 641 0.92 -20.30 22.15
N ASP A 642 1.59 -19.17 21.91
CA ASP A 642 2.02 -18.21 22.94
C ASP A 642 0.94 -17.16 23.31
N GLY A 643 -0.26 -17.27 22.72
CA GLY A 643 -1.38 -16.36 22.97
C GLY A 643 -1.41 -15.12 22.09
N ARG A 644 -0.38 -14.87 21.26
CA ARG A 644 -0.41 -13.77 20.29
C ARG A 644 -1.38 -14.07 19.16
N ARG A 645 -1.94 -13.01 18.56
CA ARG A 645 -2.82 -13.10 17.39
C ARG A 645 -2.22 -12.38 16.19
N MET A 646 -2.26 -13.00 15.02
CA MET A 646 -1.92 -12.36 13.75
C MET A 646 -3.15 -12.27 12.86
N GLN A 647 -3.52 -11.07 12.42
CA GLN A 647 -4.63 -10.90 11.49
C GLN A 647 -4.25 -11.40 10.09
N LEU A 648 -5.02 -12.37 9.59
CA LEU A 648 -4.75 -13.07 8.33
C LEU A 648 -5.53 -12.45 7.18
N SER A 649 -6.84 -12.33 7.29
CA SER A 649 -7.73 -11.81 6.25
C SER A 649 -9.05 -11.34 6.86
N TYR A 650 -9.86 -10.61 6.09
CA TYR A 650 -11.19 -10.20 6.51
C TYR A 650 -12.16 -10.04 5.34
N TYR A 651 -13.43 -10.03 5.71
CA TYR A 651 -14.57 -9.53 4.94
C TYR A 651 -15.22 -8.41 5.75
N MET A 652 -15.59 -7.33 5.07
CA MET A 652 -16.55 -6.34 5.55
C MET A 652 -17.54 -6.08 4.41
N GLY A 653 -18.81 -5.81 4.73
CA GLY A 653 -19.75 -5.44 3.69
C GLY A 653 -21.20 -5.32 4.16
N ARG A 654 -22.03 -4.80 3.25
CA ARG A 654 -23.46 -4.56 3.50
C ARG A 654 -24.30 -5.80 3.23
N ALA A 655 -25.10 -6.22 4.21
CA ALA A 655 -25.92 -7.43 4.11
C ALA A 655 -26.87 -7.37 2.91
N SER A 656 -27.51 -6.23 2.65
CA SER A 656 -28.43 -6.09 1.51
C SER A 656 -27.76 -6.13 0.13
N HIS A 657 -26.43 -6.06 0.04
CA HIS A 657 -25.68 -6.13 -1.22
C HIS A 657 -24.79 -7.37 -1.34
N VAL A 658 -24.76 -8.22 -0.32
CA VAL A 658 -23.83 -9.36 -0.24
C VAL A 658 -23.97 -10.31 -1.44
N ARG A 659 -25.18 -10.43 -1.99
CA ARG A 659 -25.51 -11.32 -3.13
C ARG A 659 -25.17 -10.70 -4.48
N ASP A 660 -25.29 -9.38 -4.57
CA ASP A 660 -25.10 -8.61 -5.79
C ASP A 660 -24.73 -7.16 -5.42
N PRO A 661 -23.51 -6.71 -5.72
CA PRO A 661 -23.08 -5.34 -5.41
C PRO A 661 -23.82 -4.27 -6.21
N SER A 662 -24.49 -4.64 -7.31
CA SER A 662 -25.26 -3.74 -8.16
C SER A 662 -26.74 -3.66 -7.79
N THR A 663 -27.29 -4.73 -7.21
CA THR A 663 -28.73 -4.83 -6.89
C THR A 663 -28.96 -5.00 -5.39
N ARG A 664 -29.60 -4.00 -4.76
CA ARG A 664 -29.93 -4.06 -3.33
C ARG A 664 -31.10 -4.99 -3.04
N GLN A 665 -30.90 -5.92 -2.11
CA GLN A 665 -31.90 -6.89 -1.64
C GLN A 665 -32.04 -6.80 -0.11
N LEU A 666 -33.06 -6.08 0.37
CA LEU A 666 -33.28 -5.92 1.81
C LEU A 666 -33.63 -7.25 2.49
N LEU A 667 -33.19 -7.38 3.75
CA LEU A 667 -33.51 -8.53 4.59
C LEU A 667 -34.94 -8.39 5.14
N GLN A 668 -35.56 -9.53 5.41
CA GLN A 668 -36.89 -9.58 6.05
C GLN A 668 -36.72 -9.74 7.56
N PRO A 669 -37.16 -8.77 8.38
CA PRO A 669 -37.07 -8.88 9.83
C PRO A 669 -37.71 -10.17 10.36
N GLY A 670 -37.03 -10.87 11.26
CA GLY A 670 -37.54 -12.10 11.90
C GLY A 670 -37.46 -13.36 11.04
N GLN A 671 -37.01 -13.28 9.79
CA GLN A 671 -36.80 -14.45 8.92
C GLN A 671 -35.34 -14.93 9.00
N TRP A 672 -35.16 -16.25 8.98
CA TRP A 672 -33.83 -16.83 8.76
C TRP A 672 -33.43 -16.60 7.30
N THR A 673 -32.25 -16.01 7.10
CA THR A 673 -31.68 -15.75 5.78
C THR A 673 -30.23 -16.19 5.74
N HIS A 674 -29.77 -16.49 4.54
CA HIS A 674 -28.38 -16.79 4.23
C HIS A 674 -27.70 -15.51 3.74
N LEU A 675 -26.41 -15.34 4.01
CA LEU A 675 -25.58 -14.26 3.51
C LEU A 675 -24.29 -14.87 2.94
N PRO A 676 -24.29 -15.30 1.67
CA PRO A 676 -23.08 -15.80 1.03
C PRO A 676 -22.15 -14.64 0.73
N PHE A 677 -20.86 -14.83 0.98
CA PHE A 677 -19.83 -13.84 0.69
C PHE A 677 -18.54 -14.53 0.22
N ASP A 678 -17.88 -13.93 -0.77
CA ASP A 678 -16.66 -14.47 -1.41
C ASP A 678 -15.65 -13.37 -1.84
N ARG A 679 -16.09 -12.10 -1.86
CA ARG A 679 -15.26 -10.91 -2.08
C ARG A 679 -14.42 -10.59 -0.83
N THR A 680 -13.51 -11.49 -0.52
CA THR A 680 -12.58 -11.39 0.62
C THR A 680 -11.14 -11.20 0.15
N ARG A 681 -10.30 -10.79 1.11
CA ARG A 681 -8.87 -10.54 0.88
C ARG A 681 -8.08 -11.84 0.82
N MET A 682 -7.09 -11.89 -0.06
CA MET A 682 -6.14 -13.00 -0.15
C MET A 682 -5.00 -12.81 0.84
N VAL A 683 -4.56 -13.90 1.45
CA VAL A 683 -3.31 -13.96 2.22
C VAL A 683 -2.60 -15.28 1.93
N ALA A 684 -1.27 -15.30 2.05
CA ALA A 684 -0.50 -16.54 2.08
C ALA A 684 0.37 -16.59 3.35
N ARG A 685 0.10 -17.53 4.24
CA ARG A 685 0.77 -17.68 5.54
C ARG A 685 0.93 -19.14 5.92
N ARG A 686 2.13 -19.53 6.35
CA ARG A 686 2.37 -20.78 7.08
C ARG A 686 2.08 -20.57 8.56
N LEU A 687 1.03 -21.23 9.03
CA LEU A 687 0.61 -21.30 10.43
C LEU A 687 1.39 -22.41 11.14
N ALA A 688 1.85 -22.16 12.35
CA ALA A 688 2.63 -23.14 13.11
C ALA A 688 1.76 -24.29 13.65
N ALA A 689 2.37 -25.46 13.89
CA ALA A 689 1.74 -26.49 14.72
C ALA A 689 1.47 -25.92 16.13
N GLY A 690 0.33 -26.28 16.72
CA GLY A 690 -0.15 -25.71 17.98
C GLY A 690 -0.90 -24.38 17.85
N SER A 691 -0.75 -23.65 16.72
CA SER A 691 -1.63 -22.51 16.43
C SER A 691 -3.06 -22.99 16.21
N ARG A 692 -4.01 -22.07 16.38
CA ARG A 692 -5.45 -22.28 16.14
C ARG A 692 -5.93 -21.27 15.10
N LEU A 693 -6.94 -21.62 14.33
CA LEU A 693 -7.69 -20.66 13.56
C LEU A 693 -8.71 -19.97 14.47
N LEU A 694 -8.65 -18.64 14.53
CA LEU A 694 -9.62 -17.80 15.23
C LEU A 694 -10.43 -17.00 14.21
N VAL A 695 -11.74 -17.09 14.29
CA VAL A 695 -12.70 -16.36 13.45
C VAL A 695 -13.48 -15.42 14.34
N LYS A 696 -13.53 -14.13 13.99
CA LYS A 696 -14.42 -13.16 14.63
C LYS A 696 -15.54 -12.74 13.68
N VAL A 697 -16.78 -12.77 14.14
CA VAL A 697 -17.97 -12.30 13.42
C VAL A 697 -18.59 -11.14 14.22
N ASP A 698 -18.86 -10.02 13.55
CA ASP A 698 -19.41 -8.84 14.21
C ASP A 698 -20.33 -8.01 13.30
N VAL A 699 -21.10 -7.12 13.92
CA VAL A 699 -21.79 -5.99 13.27
C VAL A 699 -20.78 -4.85 13.11
N LEU A 700 -20.63 -4.35 11.88
CA LEU A 700 -19.78 -3.22 11.57
C LEU A 700 -20.42 -1.92 12.09
N LYS A 701 -19.77 -1.29 13.07
CA LYS A 701 -20.16 -0.01 13.66
C LYS A 701 -18.91 0.71 14.16
N ASP A 702 -18.39 1.64 13.38
CA ASP A 702 -17.23 2.47 13.77
C ASP A 702 -17.22 3.82 13.04
N ALA A 703 -16.21 4.64 13.32
CA ALA A 703 -16.07 5.97 12.74
C ALA A 703 -15.51 5.99 11.31
N MET A 704 -14.82 4.92 10.92
CA MET A 704 -14.08 4.83 9.68
C MET A 704 -14.90 4.28 8.51
N HIS A 705 -16.08 3.74 8.81
CA HIS A 705 -17.05 3.25 7.85
C HIS A 705 -18.37 3.99 7.99
N GLN A 706 -19.09 4.16 6.89
CA GLN A 706 -20.49 4.58 6.93
C GLN A 706 -21.30 3.62 7.83
N VAL A 707 -22.14 4.15 8.72
CA VAL A 707 -22.91 3.34 9.67
C VAL A 707 -24.31 3.04 9.13
N ASN A 708 -24.62 1.75 8.97
CA ASN A 708 -25.95 1.25 8.65
C ASN A 708 -26.82 1.15 9.92
N HIS A 709 -27.92 1.93 9.97
CA HIS A 709 -28.85 1.96 11.10
C HIS A 709 -30.01 0.96 10.92
N GLY A 710 -30.02 0.25 9.79
CA GLY A 710 -30.89 -0.89 9.47
C GLY A 710 -32.32 -0.50 9.09
N THR A 711 -32.56 0.75 8.69
CA THR A 711 -33.91 1.21 8.31
C THR A 711 -34.34 0.68 6.94
N GLY A 712 -33.35 0.37 6.08
CA GLY A 712 -33.54 -0.05 4.69
C GLY A 712 -33.62 1.12 3.70
N ARG A 713 -33.40 2.36 4.16
CA ARG A 713 -33.19 3.54 3.29
C ARG A 713 -31.76 3.59 2.79
N ASP A 714 -31.43 4.56 1.95
CA ASP A 714 -30.02 4.85 1.65
C ASP A 714 -29.29 5.16 2.96
N VAL A 715 -28.25 4.38 3.25
CA VAL A 715 -27.48 4.48 4.49
C VAL A 715 -26.77 5.83 4.60
N SER A 716 -26.48 6.49 3.47
CA SER A 716 -25.88 7.83 3.45
C SER A 716 -26.76 8.88 4.12
N ASP A 717 -28.07 8.66 4.13
CA ASP A 717 -29.09 9.55 4.68
C ASP A 717 -29.57 9.15 6.09
N GLU A 718 -29.15 7.99 6.60
CA GLU A 718 -29.51 7.51 7.93
C GLU A 718 -28.66 8.16 9.02
N SER A 719 -29.30 8.55 10.12
CA SER A 719 -28.68 9.13 11.32
C SER A 719 -28.88 8.25 12.55
N ALA A 720 -28.18 8.56 13.63
CA ALA A 720 -28.35 7.87 14.91
C ALA A 720 -29.80 7.94 15.42
N ALA A 721 -30.54 9.02 15.11
CA ALA A 721 -31.95 9.17 15.48
C ALA A 721 -32.87 8.18 14.75
N ASP A 722 -32.45 7.65 13.60
CA ASP A 722 -33.23 6.69 12.81
C ASP A 722 -33.04 5.23 13.27
N ALA A 723 -32.07 4.97 14.16
CA ALA A 723 -31.76 3.62 14.62
C ALA A 723 -32.94 2.92 15.32
N GLY A 724 -33.75 3.64 16.10
CA GLY A 724 -34.85 3.04 16.86
C GLY A 724 -34.36 1.96 17.85
N ALA A 725 -35.05 0.82 17.93
CA ALA A 725 -34.67 -0.27 18.83
C ALA A 725 -33.28 -0.85 18.47
N PRO A 726 -32.48 -1.32 19.46
CA PRO A 726 -31.21 -1.98 19.20
C PRO A 726 -31.32 -3.11 18.17
N LEU A 727 -30.33 -3.23 17.30
CA LEU A 727 -30.21 -4.35 16.38
C LEU A 727 -30.02 -5.63 17.18
N GLN A 728 -30.81 -6.65 16.88
CA GLN A 728 -30.65 -8.01 17.38
C GLN A 728 -30.33 -8.90 16.20
N VAL A 729 -29.19 -9.60 16.25
CA VAL A 729 -28.79 -10.59 15.26
C VAL A 729 -28.65 -11.94 15.95
N ASP A 730 -29.44 -12.92 15.51
CA ASP A 730 -29.29 -14.32 15.88
C ASP A 730 -28.45 -15.01 14.80
N TRP A 731 -27.22 -15.40 15.14
CA TRP A 731 -26.31 -16.14 14.27
C TRP A 731 -26.52 -17.63 14.46
N HIS A 732 -26.84 -18.38 13.40
CA HIS A 732 -27.13 -19.81 13.47
C HIS A 732 -25.89 -20.67 13.25
N SER A 733 -25.86 -21.84 13.87
CA SER A 733 -24.78 -22.82 13.70
C SER A 733 -24.74 -23.53 12.35
N ASP A 734 -25.64 -23.18 11.42
CA ASP A 734 -25.57 -23.63 10.02
C ASP A 734 -24.63 -22.74 9.19
N SER A 735 -24.14 -21.64 9.80
CA SER A 735 -23.15 -20.76 9.19
C SER A 735 -21.87 -21.52 8.92
N VAL A 736 -21.32 -21.38 7.72
CA VAL A 736 -20.14 -22.11 7.26
C VAL A 736 -19.14 -21.17 6.61
N LEU A 737 -17.86 -21.39 6.89
CA LEU A 737 -16.73 -20.75 6.24
C LEU A 737 -15.96 -21.80 5.45
N THR A 738 -15.50 -21.43 4.26
CA THR A 738 -14.61 -22.24 3.43
C THR A 738 -13.26 -21.53 3.35
N ILE A 739 -12.22 -22.18 3.85
CA ILE A 739 -10.89 -21.58 4.05
C ILE A 739 -9.86 -22.40 3.28
N PRO A 740 -9.03 -21.78 2.42
CA PRO A 740 -7.98 -22.47 1.67
C PRO A 740 -6.82 -22.80 2.61
N LEU A 741 -6.90 -23.94 3.28
CA LEU A 741 -6.03 -24.33 4.39
C LEU A 741 -5.64 -25.80 4.27
N GLN A 742 -4.34 -26.04 4.02
CA GLN A 742 -3.80 -27.38 3.81
C GLN A 742 -2.68 -27.70 4.79
N ALA A 743 -2.54 -28.97 5.16
CA ALA A 743 -1.42 -29.40 5.99
C ALA A 743 -0.13 -29.38 5.17
N VAL A 744 0.96 -28.90 5.76
CA VAL A 744 2.28 -28.94 5.14
C VAL A 744 2.74 -30.39 5.09
N ALA A 745 3.05 -30.90 3.89
CA ALA A 745 3.57 -32.26 3.75
C ALA A 745 4.90 -32.40 4.51
N PRO A 746 5.13 -33.51 5.23
CA PRO A 746 6.44 -33.75 5.86
C PRO A 746 7.51 -33.73 4.78
N THR A 747 8.55 -32.91 4.95
CA THR A 747 9.74 -32.98 4.10
C THR A 747 10.40 -34.34 4.36
N GLY A 748 10.32 -35.23 3.37
CA GLY A 748 10.93 -36.56 3.40
C GLY A 748 12.44 -36.53 3.33
#